data_AF-A0A0D9W3K9-F1
#
_entry.id   AF-A0A0D9W3K9-F1
#
_cell.length_a   1.000
_cell.length_b   1.000
_cell.length_c   1.000
_cell.angle_alpha   90.00
_cell.angle_beta   90.00
_cell.angle_gamma   90.00
#
_symmetry.space_group_name_H-M   'P 1'
#
loop_
_entity.id
_entity.type
_entity.pdbx_description
1 polymer ?
#
loop_
_entity_poly.entity_id
_entity_poly.type
_entity_poly.pdbx_seq_one_letter_code
_entity_poly.pdbx_strand_id
1 'polypeptide(L)'
;MYLLGQCGSDDFNLASCQCAILVILYVCSFYNERLAADNQILASVEQYILLNGGKFPHEVPGSLMLTLLVHLYAFVRGISFRCSIPHSPEAEKTLFHAMSCNEWDLLLIRVHLIALKWLFQNGELMEPLSFQLLNFCKTFCDDRIITLSGSSQFVDIQMIAELVYSGENCISSLLVSLLNQMVKEGAEDEILSVANVITEILVTFPCTSDQFMSCGIVDALGSIYVSPYSSRIKTVCSLLIFNILYSASGVTFTCDNDVWLALTMKLLDCFNSSLHHTSSDQERKILIGILCLILNHSANKVLIEPAKAIILNHCLVLMMDGIVQEACAKGPSLFQHNQETAFGDFLILMLLLIFFSLQSLHAILEASIDWQDFLQYSDETQSFSVLGIPCHDLCRLMHFGPSPVKLIASQCLLELLTRISDQRSFLNAELRCSAKYLKSIIAVTEGMVFSQDSRVAENCGACLSVVLGWERFGIKEKAMIRESKWSRLILEEFAVALTAPGLTSKSFTNQQKVAANIAVSLLQLSQVPDWLTSLFNESLVSGIVANLSARNVTAEIVNLFSELMAKKYLNQEHIAGLHNLFQVCRRQAYEGGGSKAQPSSEKKTGMARSSEDVRALLFDMMLGHRAVSYTTVEMEQERLLREIDSFFFQESSLREQR
;
A
#
# COMPACT_ATOMS: atom_id res chain seq x y z
N MET A 1 0.14 -44.44 33.39
CA MET A 1 -0.31 -43.62 34.54
C MET A 1 0.37 -44.02 35.83
N TYR A 2 0.12 -45.21 36.41
CA TYR A 2 0.74 -45.63 37.68
C TYR A 2 2.27 -45.43 37.74
N LEU A 3 2.99 -45.78 36.66
CA LEU A 3 4.44 -45.65 36.57
C LEU A 3 4.93 -44.18 36.56
N LEU A 4 4.12 -43.22 36.11
CA LEU A 4 4.47 -41.79 36.19
C LEU A 4 4.43 -41.27 37.63
N GLY A 5 3.64 -41.90 38.51
CA GLY A 5 3.54 -41.56 39.93
C GLY A 5 4.63 -42.16 40.81
N GLN A 6 5.71 -42.70 40.24
CA GLN A 6 6.84 -43.28 40.96
C GLN A 6 8.08 -42.37 40.87
N CYS A 7 8.88 -42.31 41.93
CA CYS A 7 10.15 -41.59 41.93
C CYS A 7 11.18 -42.39 41.12
N GLY A 8 11.73 -41.81 40.07
CA GLY A 8 12.62 -42.45 39.10
C GLY A 8 14.06 -41.95 39.12
N SER A 9 14.46 -41.12 40.12
CA SER A 9 15.77 -40.45 40.14
C SER A 9 16.97 -41.41 40.08
N ASP A 10 16.81 -42.64 40.55
CA ASP A 10 17.89 -43.63 40.70
C ASP A 10 17.62 -44.97 39.99
N ASP A 11 16.51 -45.10 39.26
CA ASP A 11 16.14 -46.32 38.54
C ASP A 11 15.99 -46.06 37.03
N PHE A 12 17.02 -46.45 36.27
CA PHE A 12 17.08 -46.31 34.83
C PHE A 12 15.94 -47.04 34.10
N ASN A 13 15.55 -48.23 34.56
CA ASN A 13 14.50 -49.00 33.90
C ASN A 13 13.14 -48.31 34.07
N LEU A 14 12.90 -47.77 35.27
CA LEU A 14 11.71 -46.98 35.55
C LEU A 14 11.68 -45.69 34.72
N ALA A 15 12.79 -44.96 34.66
CA ALA A 15 12.87 -43.73 33.86
C ALA A 15 12.67 -43.98 32.36
N SER A 16 13.23 -45.07 31.84
CA SER A 16 13.02 -45.50 30.44
C SER A 16 11.53 -45.82 30.18
N CYS A 17 10.87 -46.52 31.10
CA CYS A 17 9.44 -46.80 31.01
C CYS A 17 8.60 -45.52 31.11
N GLN A 18 8.97 -44.58 32.00
CA GLN A 18 8.30 -43.28 32.14
C GLN A 18 8.44 -42.45 30.87
N CYS A 19 9.63 -42.42 30.26
CA CYS A 19 9.87 -41.76 28.97
C CYS A 19 8.99 -42.36 27.87
N ALA A 20 8.95 -43.70 27.74
CA ALA A 20 8.08 -44.37 26.77
C ALA A 20 6.60 -44.03 26.99
N ILE A 21 6.15 -43.95 28.24
CA ILE A 21 4.77 -43.55 28.56
C ILE A 21 4.51 -42.10 28.17
N LEU A 22 5.44 -41.17 28.46
CA LEU A 22 5.29 -39.77 28.05
C LEU A 22 5.22 -39.64 26.52
N VAL A 23 6.03 -40.39 25.77
CA VAL A 23 5.94 -40.45 24.30
C VAL A 23 4.59 -40.97 23.83
N ILE A 24 4.12 -42.09 24.39
CA ILE A 24 2.82 -42.68 24.01
C ILE A 24 1.68 -41.70 24.30
N LEU A 25 1.65 -41.10 25.50
CA LEU A 25 0.65 -40.10 25.86
C LEU A 25 0.72 -38.89 24.93
N TYR A 26 1.92 -38.40 24.63
CA TYR A 26 2.15 -37.27 23.75
C TYR A 26 1.64 -37.53 22.33
N VAL A 27 2.01 -38.66 21.73
CA VAL A 27 1.60 -39.04 20.36
C VAL A 27 0.08 -39.20 20.30
N CYS A 28 -0.51 -39.89 21.27
CA CYS A 28 -1.97 -40.07 21.30
C CYS A 28 -2.70 -38.73 21.49
N SER A 29 -2.22 -37.86 22.39
CA SER A 29 -2.72 -36.50 22.53
C SER A 29 -2.60 -35.69 21.23
N PHE A 30 -1.48 -35.79 20.53
CA PHE A 30 -1.23 -35.07 19.27
C PHE A 30 -2.19 -35.49 18.15
N TYR A 31 -2.51 -36.79 18.04
CA TYR A 31 -3.44 -37.32 17.04
C TYR A 31 -4.90 -37.40 17.53
N ASN A 32 -5.22 -36.81 18.69
CA ASN A 32 -6.55 -36.87 19.32
C ASN A 32 -7.06 -38.30 19.62
N GLU A 33 -6.15 -39.24 19.82
CA GLU A 33 -6.46 -40.59 20.29
C GLU A 33 -6.57 -40.61 21.82
N ARG A 34 -7.76 -40.94 22.33
CA ARG A 34 -8.02 -40.90 23.78
C ARG A 34 -7.59 -42.19 24.48
N LEU A 35 -6.36 -42.22 24.98
CA LEU A 35 -5.88 -43.31 25.86
C LEU A 35 -6.41 -43.19 27.31
N ALA A 36 -6.61 -41.97 27.78
CA ALA A 36 -7.13 -41.67 29.12
C ALA A 36 -7.86 -40.32 29.10
N ALA A 37 -8.62 -40.03 30.15
CA ALA A 37 -9.27 -38.72 30.29
C ALA A 37 -8.24 -37.62 30.60
N ASP A 38 -8.44 -36.41 30.06
CA ASP A 38 -7.48 -35.29 30.17
C ASP A 38 -7.11 -34.96 31.63
N ASN A 39 -8.08 -35.06 32.55
CA ASN A 39 -7.84 -34.87 33.99
C ASN A 39 -6.94 -35.95 34.60
N GLN A 40 -7.01 -37.19 34.14
CA GLN A 40 -6.15 -38.29 34.59
C GLN A 40 -4.74 -38.13 34.01
N ILE A 41 -4.63 -37.65 32.77
CA ILE A 41 -3.35 -37.31 32.14
C ILE A 41 -2.69 -36.18 32.93
N LEU A 42 -3.40 -35.09 33.18
CA LEU A 42 -2.88 -33.95 33.93
C LEU A 42 -2.40 -34.37 35.32
N ALA A 43 -3.23 -35.06 36.10
CA ALA A 43 -2.86 -35.49 37.45
C ALA A 43 -1.64 -36.42 37.46
N SER A 44 -1.53 -37.32 36.48
CA SER A 44 -0.37 -38.23 36.37
C SER A 44 0.92 -37.49 36.00
N VAL A 45 0.82 -36.48 35.12
CA VAL A 45 1.95 -35.64 34.72
C VAL A 45 2.38 -34.71 35.86
N GLU A 46 1.43 -34.11 36.58
CA GLU A 46 1.72 -33.29 37.77
C GLU A 46 2.41 -34.09 38.87
N GLN A 47 1.94 -35.32 39.12
CA GLN A 47 2.58 -36.20 40.08
C GLN A 47 4.02 -36.55 39.67
N TYR A 48 4.25 -36.79 38.37
CA TYR A 48 5.60 -37.02 37.85
C TYR A 48 6.51 -35.80 38.07
N ILE A 49 6.02 -34.59 37.78
CA ILE A 49 6.75 -33.33 37.96
C ILE A 49 7.13 -33.13 39.43
N LEU A 50 6.17 -33.32 40.35
CA LEU A 50 6.39 -33.13 41.78
C LEU A 50 7.40 -34.12 42.38
N LEU A 51 7.39 -35.37 41.91
CA LEU A 51 8.28 -36.42 42.43
C LEU A 51 9.70 -36.33 41.88
N ASN A 52 9.85 -35.98 40.60
CA ASN A 52 11.13 -36.05 39.91
C ASN A 52 11.81 -34.68 39.76
N GLY A 53 11.06 -33.57 39.90
CA GLY A 53 11.62 -32.22 40.05
C GLY A 53 12.56 -31.76 38.94
N GLY A 54 12.39 -32.27 37.71
CA GLY A 54 13.29 -32.00 36.58
C GLY A 54 14.66 -32.69 36.70
N LYS A 55 14.85 -33.63 37.62
CA LYS A 55 16.04 -34.49 37.71
C LYS A 55 15.85 -35.70 36.80
N PHE A 56 16.63 -35.74 35.72
CA PHE A 56 16.63 -36.84 34.77
C PHE A 56 17.87 -37.71 34.95
N PRO A 57 17.77 -39.05 34.88
CA PRO A 57 18.93 -39.92 34.95
C PRO A 57 19.88 -39.66 33.77
N HIS A 58 21.19 -39.72 34.01
CA HIS A 58 22.23 -39.37 33.03
C HIS A 58 22.18 -40.15 31.70
N GLU A 59 21.54 -41.31 31.67
CA GLU A 59 21.49 -42.21 30.50
C GLU A 59 20.27 -41.97 29.58
N VAL A 60 19.26 -41.22 30.03
CA VAL A 60 18.15 -40.75 29.18
C VAL A 60 18.46 -39.31 28.76
N PRO A 61 18.29 -38.91 27.49
CA PRO A 61 18.48 -37.52 27.10
C PRO A 61 17.52 -36.62 27.89
N GLY A 62 18.03 -35.94 28.91
CA GLY A 62 17.22 -35.12 29.82
C GLY A 62 16.45 -34.03 29.09
N SER A 63 17.02 -33.50 27.99
CA SER A 63 16.36 -32.55 27.09
C SER A 63 15.12 -33.13 26.41
N LEU A 64 15.18 -34.37 25.91
CA LEU A 64 14.03 -35.03 25.29
C LEU A 64 12.90 -35.26 26.29
N MET A 65 13.25 -35.74 27.49
CA MET A 65 12.27 -36.03 28.53
C MET A 65 11.58 -34.75 29.03
N LEU A 66 12.35 -33.66 29.19
CA LEU A 66 11.82 -32.36 29.54
C LEU A 66 10.94 -31.77 28.43
N THR A 67 11.37 -31.82 27.16
CA THR A 67 10.55 -31.33 26.03
C THR A 67 9.22 -32.09 25.93
N LEU A 68 9.22 -33.42 26.02
CA LEU A 68 7.99 -34.23 26.02
C LEU A 68 7.06 -33.85 27.16
N LEU A 69 7.62 -33.65 28.36
CA LEU A 69 6.88 -33.27 29.55
C LEU A 69 6.24 -31.89 29.39
N VAL A 70 7.01 -30.90 28.91
CA VAL A 70 6.53 -29.53 28.66
C VAL A 70 5.41 -29.54 27.62
N HIS A 71 5.60 -30.22 26.48
CA HIS A 71 4.60 -30.26 25.41
C HIS A 71 3.30 -30.95 25.86
N LEU A 72 3.40 -32.08 26.54
CA LEU A 72 2.23 -32.81 27.03
C LEU A 72 1.49 -32.02 28.12
N TYR A 73 2.23 -31.44 29.07
CA TYR A 73 1.64 -30.61 30.12
C TYR A 73 0.93 -29.39 29.54
N ALA A 74 1.61 -28.65 28.65
CA ALA A 74 1.06 -27.48 27.97
C ALA A 74 -0.16 -27.82 27.11
N PHE A 75 -0.16 -28.95 26.40
CA PHE A 75 -1.30 -29.40 25.62
C PHE A 75 -2.53 -29.63 26.49
N VAL A 76 -2.39 -30.44 27.55
CA VAL A 76 -3.51 -30.78 28.45
C VAL A 76 -4.00 -29.54 29.19
N ARG A 77 -3.09 -28.64 29.61
CA ARG A 77 -3.46 -27.35 30.22
C ARG A 77 -4.15 -26.40 29.25
N GLY A 78 -3.71 -26.36 28.00
CA GLY A 78 -4.35 -25.56 26.95
C GLY A 78 -5.77 -26.02 26.64
N ILE A 79 -6.06 -27.32 26.68
CA ILE A 79 -7.43 -27.85 26.61
C ILE A 79 -8.23 -27.47 27.85
N SER A 80 -7.62 -27.63 29.03
CA SER A 80 -8.22 -27.37 30.34
C SER A 80 -8.66 -25.92 30.55
N PHE A 81 -8.00 -24.96 29.90
CA PHE A 81 -8.39 -23.55 29.92
C PHE A 81 -9.84 -23.34 29.43
N ARG A 82 -10.38 -24.26 28.62
CA ARG A 82 -11.78 -24.24 28.16
C ARG A 82 -12.76 -24.99 29.08
N CYS A 83 -12.27 -25.85 29.98
CA CYS A 83 -13.10 -26.82 30.72
C CYS A 83 -12.88 -26.84 32.25
N SER A 84 -12.14 -25.89 32.82
CA SER A 84 -11.96 -25.72 34.28
C SER A 84 -11.46 -26.97 35.01
N ILE A 85 -10.47 -27.66 34.44
CA ILE A 85 -9.84 -28.83 35.09
C ILE A 85 -8.94 -28.32 36.23
N PRO A 86 -9.09 -28.84 37.47
CA PRO A 86 -8.21 -28.47 38.59
C PRO A 86 -6.77 -28.91 38.30
N HIS A 87 -5.80 -28.06 38.63
CA HIS A 87 -4.37 -28.28 38.40
C HIS A 87 -3.58 -27.94 39.68
N SER A 88 -2.36 -28.48 39.80
CA SER A 88 -1.45 -28.20 40.92
C SER A 88 -0.54 -27.01 40.60
N PRO A 89 -0.64 -25.90 41.36
CA PRO A 89 0.28 -24.76 41.19
C PRO A 89 1.72 -25.09 41.61
N GLU A 90 1.92 -26.03 42.53
CA GLU A 90 3.26 -26.50 42.94
C GLU A 90 3.96 -27.27 41.82
N ALA A 91 3.21 -28.13 41.11
CA ALA A 91 3.72 -28.85 39.95
C ALA A 91 4.10 -27.88 38.83
N GLU A 92 3.26 -26.88 38.56
CA GLU A 92 3.53 -25.84 37.56
C GLU A 92 4.81 -25.06 37.87
N LYS A 93 4.98 -24.58 39.12
CA LYS A 93 6.20 -23.89 39.55
C LYS A 93 7.45 -24.75 39.40
N THR A 94 7.33 -26.04 39.70
CA THR A 94 8.44 -26.99 39.58
C THR A 94 8.81 -27.23 38.11
N LEU A 95 7.81 -27.30 37.22
CA LEU A 95 8.03 -27.40 35.79
C LEU A 95 8.72 -26.14 35.24
N PHE A 96 8.24 -24.94 35.63
CA PHE A 96 8.83 -23.68 35.18
C PHE A 96 10.27 -23.53 35.65
N HIS A 97 10.55 -23.91 36.90
CA HIS A 97 11.92 -23.95 37.40
C HIS A 97 12.80 -24.93 36.60
N ALA A 98 12.29 -26.11 36.28
CA ALA A 98 13.01 -27.09 35.45
C ALA A 98 13.29 -26.54 34.04
N MET A 99 12.36 -25.81 33.43
CA MET A 99 12.53 -25.17 32.12
C MET A 99 13.60 -24.07 32.12
N SER A 100 13.79 -23.37 33.24
CA SER A 100 14.81 -22.32 33.38
C SER A 100 16.20 -22.88 33.72
N CYS A 101 16.27 -24.02 34.41
CA CYS A 101 17.54 -24.57 34.92
C CYS A 101 18.12 -25.72 34.08
N ASN A 102 17.31 -26.38 33.25
CA ASN A 102 17.75 -27.51 32.44
C ASN A 102 17.66 -27.20 30.95
N GLU A 103 18.51 -27.84 30.15
CA GLU A 103 18.43 -27.76 28.69
C GLU A 103 17.15 -28.48 28.19
N TRP A 104 16.38 -27.77 27.36
CA TRP A 104 15.28 -28.33 26.58
C TRP A 104 15.22 -27.63 25.24
N ASP A 105 14.54 -28.24 24.28
CA ASP A 105 14.43 -27.71 22.92
C ASP A 105 12.99 -27.86 22.43
N LEU A 106 12.35 -26.72 22.14
CA LEU A 106 10.99 -26.62 21.62
C LEU A 106 10.84 -27.27 20.24
N LEU A 107 11.92 -27.28 19.44
CA LEU A 107 11.95 -27.76 18.06
C LEU A 107 12.29 -29.26 17.97
N LEU A 108 12.65 -29.90 19.09
CA LEU A 108 13.11 -31.29 19.10
C LEU A 108 12.03 -32.29 18.64
N ILE A 109 10.76 -31.99 18.91
CA ILE A 109 9.61 -32.82 18.52
C ILE A 109 8.49 -31.93 17.98
N ARG A 110 7.64 -32.46 17.07
CA ARG A 110 6.45 -31.73 16.58
C ARG A 110 5.64 -31.28 17.77
N VAL A 111 5.16 -30.04 17.79
CA VAL A 111 4.35 -29.46 18.87
C VAL A 111 2.95 -29.12 18.38
N HIS A 112 1.94 -29.32 19.22
CA HIS A 112 0.57 -28.98 18.89
C HIS A 112 0.29 -27.49 19.14
N LEU A 113 -0.49 -26.83 18.26
CA LEU A 113 -0.81 -25.39 18.36
C LEU A 113 -1.41 -24.99 19.72
N ILE A 114 -2.27 -25.84 20.30
CA ILE A 114 -2.85 -25.63 21.64
C ILE A 114 -1.76 -25.53 22.73
N ALA A 115 -0.73 -26.37 22.66
CA ALA A 115 0.36 -26.35 23.62
C ALA A 115 1.18 -25.07 23.48
N LEU A 116 1.52 -24.69 22.25
CA LEU A 116 2.21 -23.42 21.96
C LEU A 116 1.41 -22.21 22.45
N LYS A 117 0.11 -22.17 22.16
CA LYS A 117 -0.77 -21.09 22.62
C LYS A 117 -0.72 -20.95 24.13
N TRP A 118 -0.80 -22.05 24.88
CA TRP A 118 -0.72 -22.02 26.33
C TRP A 118 0.66 -21.55 26.82
N LEU A 119 1.76 -22.07 26.26
CA LEU A 119 3.11 -21.66 26.65
C LEU A 119 3.31 -20.14 26.52
N PHE A 120 2.98 -19.57 25.36
CA PHE A 120 3.12 -18.13 25.10
C PHE A 120 2.02 -17.26 25.72
N GLN A 121 1.08 -17.82 26.49
CA GLN A 121 0.14 -17.06 27.30
C GLN A 121 0.65 -16.80 28.72
N ASN A 122 1.67 -17.53 29.17
CA ASN A 122 2.17 -17.46 30.53
C ASN A 122 3.37 -16.51 30.64
N GLY A 123 3.18 -15.38 31.33
CA GLY A 123 4.23 -14.37 31.53
C GLY A 123 5.43 -14.86 32.35
N GLU A 124 5.27 -15.90 33.18
CA GLU A 124 6.38 -16.48 33.97
C GLU A 124 7.39 -17.25 33.09
N LEU A 125 6.99 -17.64 31.88
CA LEU A 125 7.82 -18.42 30.94
C LEU A 125 8.58 -17.55 29.93
N MET A 126 8.51 -16.22 30.03
CA MET A 126 9.08 -15.31 29.04
C MET A 126 10.58 -15.55 28.81
N GLU A 127 11.35 -15.71 29.88
CA GLU A 127 12.80 -15.93 29.80
C GLU A 127 13.16 -17.26 29.12
N PRO A 128 12.70 -18.44 29.59
CA PRO A 128 13.02 -19.70 28.91
C PRO A 128 12.46 -19.76 27.48
N LEU A 129 11.31 -19.14 27.20
CA LEU A 129 10.75 -19.09 25.84
C LEU A 129 11.53 -18.16 24.90
N SER A 130 12.16 -17.10 25.41
CA SER A 130 12.99 -16.19 24.59
C SER A 130 14.15 -16.94 23.94
N PHE A 131 14.82 -17.84 24.66
CA PHE A 131 15.91 -18.66 24.14
C PHE A 131 15.41 -19.63 23.06
N GLN A 132 14.28 -20.29 23.29
CA GLN A 132 13.68 -21.20 22.31
C GLN A 132 13.26 -20.46 21.03
N LEU A 133 12.69 -19.26 21.19
CA LEU A 133 12.26 -18.44 20.06
C LEU A 133 13.46 -17.92 19.26
N LEU A 134 14.57 -17.57 19.92
CA LEU A 134 15.80 -17.22 19.25
C LEU A 134 16.39 -18.40 18.46
N ASN A 135 16.40 -19.61 19.04
CA ASN A 135 16.83 -20.81 18.33
C ASN A 135 15.96 -21.10 17.10
N PHE A 136 14.64 -20.95 17.23
CA PHE A 136 13.72 -21.03 16.10
C PHE A 136 14.07 -20.04 14.99
N CYS A 137 14.35 -18.77 15.34
CA CYS A 137 14.76 -17.77 14.36
C CYS A 137 16.04 -18.16 13.60
N LYS A 138 17.03 -18.73 14.29
CA LYS A 138 18.28 -19.21 13.69
C LYS A 138 18.03 -20.37 12.73
N THR A 139 17.36 -21.43 13.19
CA THR A 139 17.05 -22.62 12.38
C THR A 139 16.21 -22.27 11.15
N PHE A 140 15.27 -21.34 11.29
CA PHE A 140 14.44 -20.87 10.18
C PHE A 140 15.26 -20.26 9.03
N CYS A 141 16.33 -19.53 9.35
CA CYS A 141 17.18 -18.91 8.35
C CYS A 141 18.15 -19.91 7.70
N ASP A 142 18.68 -20.86 8.48
CA ASP A 142 19.58 -21.90 7.98
C ASP A 142 18.88 -22.82 6.96
N ASP A 143 17.63 -23.20 7.23
CA ASP A 143 16.88 -24.08 6.32
C ASP A 143 16.56 -23.41 4.96
N ARG A 144 16.42 -22.08 4.90
CA ARG A 144 16.28 -21.36 3.61
C ARG A 144 17.52 -21.50 2.72
N ILE A 145 18.70 -21.67 3.31
CA ILE A 145 19.97 -21.85 2.59
C ILE A 145 20.11 -23.31 2.09
N ILE A 146 19.44 -24.28 2.74
CA ILE A 146 19.56 -25.74 2.51
C ILE A 146 18.31 -26.33 1.82
N THR A 147 17.52 -25.52 1.11
CA THR A 147 16.27 -25.97 0.43
C THR A 147 16.50 -26.84 -0.82
N LEU A 148 17.12 -28.02 -0.64
CA LEU A 148 17.06 -29.16 -1.55
C LEU A 148 16.93 -30.53 -0.84
N SER A 149 16.78 -30.58 0.50
CA SER A 149 16.46 -31.84 1.18
C SER A 149 15.48 -31.67 2.35
N GLY A 150 14.28 -32.23 2.19
CA GLY A 150 13.38 -32.70 3.27
C GLY A 150 13.12 -31.77 4.44
N SER A 151 12.00 -31.04 4.40
CA SER A 151 11.46 -30.23 5.51
C SER A 151 11.34 -31.02 6.83
N SER A 152 12.22 -30.76 7.79
CA SER A 152 12.13 -31.28 9.16
C SER A 152 11.98 -30.18 10.21
N GLN A 153 11.42 -29.00 9.86
CA GLN A 153 10.99 -28.05 10.88
C GLN A 153 9.75 -28.63 11.58
N PHE A 154 9.91 -28.94 12.86
CA PHE A 154 8.87 -29.49 13.72
C PHE A 154 7.85 -28.42 14.19
N VAL A 155 8.25 -27.14 14.14
CA VAL A 155 7.39 -25.96 14.30
C VAL A 155 7.35 -25.22 12.96
N ASP A 156 6.16 -25.06 12.39
CA ASP A 156 5.96 -24.32 11.14
C ASP A 156 5.85 -22.81 11.43
N ILE A 157 6.51 -21.97 10.62
CA ILE A 157 6.35 -20.51 10.67
C ILE A 157 4.88 -20.11 10.55
N GLN A 158 4.07 -20.89 9.82
CA GLN A 158 2.64 -20.65 9.72
C GLN A 158 1.94 -20.76 11.09
N MET A 159 2.33 -21.71 11.95
CA MET A 159 1.75 -21.84 13.30
C MET A 159 2.12 -20.64 14.18
N ILE A 160 3.37 -20.17 14.12
CA ILE A 160 3.80 -18.98 14.86
C ILE A 160 3.05 -17.74 14.35
N ALA A 161 2.90 -17.60 13.05
CA ALA A 161 2.18 -16.48 12.44
C ALA A 161 0.68 -16.48 12.82
N GLU A 162 0.03 -17.65 12.84
CA GLU A 162 -1.35 -17.81 13.32
C GLU A 162 -1.51 -17.43 14.79
N LEU A 163 -0.53 -17.82 15.64
CA LEU A 163 -0.53 -17.42 17.04
C LEU A 163 -0.39 -15.91 17.18
N VAL A 164 0.60 -15.29 16.53
CA VAL A 164 0.75 -13.84 16.52
C VAL A 164 -0.56 -13.20 16.09
N TYR A 165 -1.14 -13.59 14.95
CA TYR A 165 -2.44 -13.08 14.48
C TYR A 165 -3.57 -13.14 15.54
N SER A 166 -3.61 -14.18 16.38
CA SER A 166 -4.62 -14.29 17.45
C SER A 166 -4.50 -13.22 18.56
N GLY A 167 -3.34 -12.58 18.75
CA GLY A 167 -3.12 -11.45 19.66
C GLY A 167 -3.14 -11.75 21.16
N GLU A 168 -3.59 -12.94 21.56
CA GLU A 168 -3.69 -13.37 22.96
C GLU A 168 -2.41 -14.07 23.46
N ASN A 169 -1.22 -13.58 23.12
CA ASN A 169 0.05 -14.18 23.55
C ASN A 169 1.20 -13.17 23.57
N CYS A 170 2.34 -13.59 24.11
CA CYS A 170 3.55 -12.79 24.26
C CYS A 170 4.57 -12.94 23.10
N ILE A 171 4.24 -13.62 22.00
CA ILE A 171 5.22 -13.88 20.93
C ILE A 171 5.73 -12.57 20.34
N SER A 172 4.83 -11.62 20.02
CA SER A 172 5.19 -10.33 19.46
C SER A 172 6.10 -9.54 20.40
N SER A 173 5.81 -9.52 21.70
CA SER A 173 6.62 -8.82 22.69
C SER A 173 7.97 -9.51 22.91
N LEU A 174 8.03 -10.84 22.87
CA LEU A 174 9.28 -11.61 22.92
C LEU A 174 10.16 -11.35 21.70
N LEU A 175 9.61 -11.39 20.48
CA LEU A 175 10.37 -11.13 19.25
C LEU A 175 10.94 -9.71 19.23
N VAL A 176 10.16 -8.70 19.67
CA VAL A 176 10.64 -7.32 19.77
C VAL A 176 11.69 -7.17 20.88
N SER A 177 11.51 -7.84 22.02
CA SER A 177 12.49 -7.83 23.11
C SER A 177 13.80 -8.49 22.70
N LEU A 178 13.74 -9.62 21.99
CA LEU A 178 14.90 -10.31 21.42
C LEU A 178 15.61 -9.40 20.41
N LEU A 179 14.88 -8.78 19.48
CA LEU A 179 15.46 -7.84 18.52
C LEU A 179 16.22 -6.71 19.25
N ASN A 180 15.58 -6.09 20.25
CA ASN A 180 16.20 -5.06 21.08
C ASN A 180 17.47 -5.54 21.79
N GLN A 181 17.45 -6.76 22.35
CA GLN A 181 18.60 -7.33 23.03
C GLN A 181 19.75 -7.58 22.06
N MET A 182 19.49 -8.21 20.92
CA MET A 182 20.52 -8.49 19.91
C MET A 182 21.13 -7.22 19.32
N VAL A 183 20.32 -6.15 19.17
CA VAL A 183 20.80 -4.81 18.77
C VAL A 183 21.69 -4.16 19.84
N LYS A 184 21.48 -4.45 21.13
CA LYS A 184 22.37 -3.97 22.21
C LYS A 184 23.66 -4.78 22.27
N GLU A 185 23.59 -6.07 22.00
CA GLU A 185 24.73 -6.99 22.04
C GLU A 185 25.60 -6.93 20.78
N GLY A 186 25.09 -6.34 19.68
CA GLY A 186 25.82 -6.23 18.41
C GLY A 186 25.85 -7.54 17.61
N ALA A 187 24.91 -8.45 17.88
CA ALA A 187 24.86 -9.79 17.31
C ALA A 187 24.19 -9.76 15.92
N GLU A 188 24.98 -9.45 14.88
CA GLU A 188 24.51 -9.20 13.50
C GLU A 188 23.68 -10.34 12.90
N ASP A 189 24.12 -11.60 13.04
CA ASP A 189 23.44 -12.76 12.46
C ASP A 189 22.12 -13.08 13.19
N GLU A 190 22.08 -12.87 14.51
CA GLU A 190 20.87 -12.98 15.32
C GLU A 190 19.83 -11.89 14.97
N ILE A 191 20.27 -10.64 14.81
CA ILE A 191 19.39 -9.54 14.36
C ILE A 191 18.73 -9.90 13.03
N LEU A 192 19.53 -10.38 12.08
CA LEU A 192 19.05 -10.82 10.77
C LEU A 192 18.03 -11.95 10.90
N SER A 193 18.31 -12.94 11.75
CA SER A 193 17.45 -14.11 11.96
C SER A 193 16.08 -13.70 12.52
N VAL A 194 16.06 -12.86 13.55
CA VAL A 194 14.82 -12.35 14.17
C VAL A 194 14.04 -11.49 13.18
N ALA A 195 14.70 -10.56 12.47
CA ALA A 195 14.04 -9.70 11.50
C ALA A 195 13.40 -10.48 10.33
N ASN A 196 14.04 -11.55 9.87
CA ASN A 196 13.49 -12.42 8.82
C ASN A 196 12.24 -13.18 9.27
N VAL A 197 12.21 -13.67 10.52
CA VAL A 197 11.02 -14.32 11.08
C VAL A 197 9.86 -13.34 11.21
N ILE A 198 10.09 -12.13 11.74
CA ILE A 198 9.06 -11.09 11.81
C ILE A 198 8.54 -10.75 10.41
N THR A 199 9.44 -10.64 9.43
CA THR A 199 9.07 -10.39 8.03
C THR A 199 8.19 -11.50 7.46
N GLU A 200 8.50 -12.77 7.71
CA GLU A 200 7.66 -13.88 7.21
C GLU A 200 6.30 -13.93 7.91
N ILE A 201 6.23 -13.58 9.19
CA ILE A 201 4.95 -13.43 9.90
C ILE A 201 4.09 -12.35 9.23
N LEU A 202 4.67 -11.20 8.89
CA LEU A 202 3.97 -10.12 8.18
C LEU A 202 3.55 -10.51 6.76
N VAL A 203 4.38 -11.29 6.05
CA VAL A 203 4.01 -11.85 4.73
C VAL A 203 2.79 -12.76 4.83
N THR A 204 2.69 -13.54 5.91
CA THR A 204 1.60 -14.49 6.15
C THR A 204 0.33 -13.77 6.62
N PHE A 205 0.46 -12.88 7.60
CA PHE A 205 -0.64 -12.08 8.16
C PHE A 205 -0.24 -10.60 8.28
N PRO A 206 -0.46 -9.79 7.22
CA PRO A 206 -0.12 -8.36 7.18
C PRO A 206 -0.56 -7.54 8.39
N CYS A 207 -1.79 -7.77 8.86
CA CYS A 207 -2.39 -7.04 9.98
C CYS A 207 -1.69 -7.28 11.33
N THR A 208 -0.74 -8.21 11.44
CA THR A 208 0.06 -8.41 12.65
C THR A 208 1.04 -7.27 12.92
N SER A 209 1.26 -6.38 11.95
CA SER A 209 2.01 -5.13 12.14
C SER A 209 1.53 -4.33 13.34
N ASP A 210 0.22 -4.26 13.57
CA ASP A 210 -0.37 -3.49 14.67
C ASP A 210 0.06 -4.03 16.05
N GLN A 211 0.27 -5.34 16.14
CA GLN A 211 0.75 -5.97 17.37
C GLN A 211 2.23 -5.70 17.60
N PHE A 212 3.06 -5.81 16.56
CA PHE A 212 4.49 -5.48 16.66
C PHE A 212 4.69 -3.99 17.00
N MET A 213 3.87 -3.12 16.42
CA MET A 213 3.79 -1.70 16.75
C MET A 213 3.51 -1.48 18.22
N SER A 214 2.45 -2.11 18.76
CA SER A 214 2.11 -2.00 20.19
C SER A 214 3.20 -2.54 21.13
N CYS A 215 4.09 -3.39 20.63
CA CYS A 215 5.22 -3.94 21.38
C CYS A 215 6.49 -3.09 21.30
N GLY A 216 6.48 -1.93 20.62
CA GLY A 216 7.63 -1.02 20.53
C GLY A 216 8.69 -1.43 19.51
N ILE A 217 8.31 -2.10 18.41
CA ILE A 217 9.24 -2.52 17.36
C ILE A 217 9.99 -1.35 16.69
N VAL A 218 9.36 -0.18 16.64
CA VAL A 218 9.92 1.02 15.98
C VAL A 218 11.19 1.51 16.69
N ASP A 219 11.20 1.49 18.03
CA ASP A 219 12.37 1.87 18.83
C ASP A 219 13.54 0.91 18.62
N ALA A 220 13.23 -0.39 18.53
CA ALA A 220 14.22 -1.44 18.27
C ALA A 220 14.90 -1.22 16.91
N LEU A 221 14.10 -1.00 15.87
CA LEU A 221 14.58 -0.74 14.52
C LEU A 221 15.31 0.61 14.42
N GLY A 222 14.84 1.63 15.14
CA GLY A 222 15.51 2.93 15.20
C GLY A 222 16.89 2.91 15.86
N SER A 223 17.18 1.91 16.69
CA SER A 223 18.50 1.75 17.31
C SER A 223 19.55 1.21 16.33
N ILE A 224 19.12 0.52 15.27
CA ILE A 224 20.00 -0.02 14.21
C ILE A 224 20.68 1.10 13.42
N TYR A 225 19.98 2.21 13.18
CA TYR A 225 20.53 3.33 12.41
C TYR A 225 21.49 4.23 13.19
N VAL A 226 21.63 4.01 14.51
CA VAL A 226 22.62 4.73 15.36
C VAL A 226 23.97 4.01 15.35
N SER A 227 23.96 2.69 15.15
CA SER A 227 25.15 1.83 15.23
C SER A 227 25.76 1.55 13.84
N PRO A 228 27.07 1.25 13.76
CA PRO A 228 27.76 1.00 12.50
C PRO A 228 27.51 -0.43 11.95
N TYR A 229 26.24 -0.83 11.84
CA TYR A 229 25.85 -2.13 11.30
C TYR A 229 26.07 -2.25 9.79
N SER A 230 26.26 -3.49 9.33
CA SER A 230 26.41 -3.81 7.91
C SER A 230 25.21 -3.36 7.06
N SER A 231 25.46 -3.06 5.77
CA SER A 231 24.41 -2.66 4.82
C SER A 231 23.34 -3.73 4.63
N ARG A 232 23.70 -5.01 4.82
CA ARG A 232 22.77 -6.14 4.78
C ARG A 232 21.69 -6.02 5.86
N ILE A 233 22.09 -5.75 7.10
CA ILE A 233 21.15 -5.57 8.23
C ILE A 233 20.25 -4.39 7.96
N LYS A 234 20.83 -3.24 7.58
CA LYS A 234 20.05 -2.03 7.29
C LYS A 234 19.03 -2.26 6.18
N THR A 235 19.38 -3.02 5.14
CA THR A 235 18.45 -3.38 4.05
C THR A 235 17.28 -4.23 4.55
N VAL A 236 17.54 -5.28 5.32
CA VAL A 236 16.49 -6.18 5.85
C VAL A 236 15.59 -5.43 6.84
N CYS A 237 16.18 -4.64 7.73
CA CYS A 237 15.43 -3.82 8.66
C CYS A 237 14.66 -2.69 7.97
N SER A 238 15.19 -2.11 6.89
CA SER A 238 14.45 -1.16 6.04
C SER A 238 13.22 -1.82 5.41
N LEU A 239 13.36 -3.03 4.86
CA LEU A 239 12.22 -3.78 4.30
C LEU A 239 11.18 -4.10 5.38
N LEU A 240 11.62 -4.45 6.58
CA LEU A 240 10.72 -4.67 7.71
C LEU A 240 9.96 -3.38 8.09
N ILE A 241 10.64 -2.23 8.18
CA ILE A 241 9.99 -0.93 8.41
C ILE A 241 8.97 -0.64 7.30
N PHE A 242 9.34 -0.86 6.04
CA PHE A 242 8.45 -0.66 4.90
C PHE A 242 7.19 -1.53 5.01
N ASN A 243 7.33 -2.83 5.29
CA ASN A 243 6.21 -3.75 5.40
C ASN A 243 5.29 -3.38 6.58
N ILE A 244 5.85 -2.99 7.73
CA ILE A 244 5.06 -2.49 8.86
C ILE A 244 4.26 -1.24 8.47
N LEU A 245 4.89 -0.26 7.83
CA LEU A 245 4.20 0.95 7.37
C LEU A 245 3.14 0.66 6.31
N TYR A 246 3.38 -0.33 5.45
CA TYR A 246 2.46 -0.70 4.37
C TYR A 246 1.20 -1.39 4.90
N SER A 247 1.32 -2.22 5.95
CA SER A 247 0.22 -3.07 6.44
C SER A 247 -0.49 -2.55 7.68
N ALA A 248 0.14 -1.67 8.47
CA ALA A 248 -0.43 -1.21 9.73
C ALA A 248 -1.66 -0.32 9.56
N SER A 249 -2.58 -0.44 10.51
CA SER A 249 -3.80 0.36 10.52
C SER A 249 -3.51 1.80 10.95
N GLY A 250 -4.29 2.75 10.42
CA GLY A 250 -4.14 4.17 10.76
C GLY A 250 -4.28 4.49 12.25
N VAL A 251 -4.96 3.62 13.02
CA VAL A 251 -5.25 3.82 14.44
C VAL A 251 -3.98 3.68 15.30
N THR A 252 -3.11 2.71 14.99
CA THR A 252 -1.91 2.42 15.81
C THR A 252 -0.85 3.52 15.74
N PHE A 253 -0.83 4.30 14.66
CA PHE A 253 0.14 5.38 14.50
C PHE A 253 -0.18 6.64 15.32
N THR A 254 -1.40 6.77 15.85
CA THR A 254 -1.83 7.97 16.58
C THR A 254 -1.19 8.11 17.96
N CYS A 255 -0.69 7.02 18.55
CA CYS A 255 -0.07 7.02 19.87
C CYS A 255 1.45 7.28 19.86
N ASP A 256 2.14 7.12 18.71
CA ASP A 256 3.62 7.01 18.65
C ASP A 256 4.30 8.06 17.76
N ASN A 257 3.68 9.22 17.54
CA ASN A 257 4.17 10.21 16.57
C ASN A 257 5.63 10.69 16.83
N ASP A 258 6.03 10.82 18.10
CA ASP A 258 7.40 11.23 18.48
C ASP A 258 8.44 10.14 18.18
N VAL A 259 8.08 8.87 18.36
CA VAL A 259 8.94 7.72 18.06
C VAL A 259 9.19 7.62 16.55
N TRP A 260 8.13 7.79 15.76
CA TRP A 260 8.24 7.84 14.31
C TRP A 260 9.04 9.04 13.81
N LEU A 261 8.94 10.20 14.47
CA LEU A 261 9.74 11.37 14.14
C LEU A 261 11.23 11.08 14.38
N ALA A 262 11.55 10.50 15.54
CA ALA A 262 12.93 10.11 15.87
C ALA A 262 13.50 9.10 14.86
N LEU A 263 12.72 8.07 14.48
CA LEU A 263 13.12 7.13 13.43
C LEU A 263 13.31 7.85 12.09
N THR A 264 12.38 8.70 11.68
CA THR A 264 12.44 9.43 10.40
C THR A 264 13.68 10.31 10.30
N MET A 265 14.02 11.04 11.36
CA MET A 265 15.26 11.83 11.41
C MET A 265 16.49 10.96 11.20
N LYS A 266 16.58 9.81 11.86
CA LYS A 266 17.70 8.86 11.68
C LYS A 266 17.76 8.28 10.26
N LEU A 267 16.61 7.97 9.65
CA LEU A 267 16.56 7.50 8.27
C LEU A 267 17.01 8.59 7.29
N LEU A 268 16.62 9.85 7.52
CA LEU A 268 17.08 10.99 6.73
C LEU A 268 18.58 11.22 6.90
N ASP A 269 19.13 11.11 8.10
CA ASP A 269 20.58 11.21 8.33
C ASP A 269 21.35 10.07 7.64
N CYS A 270 20.80 8.86 7.68
CA CYS A 270 21.34 7.71 6.95
C CYS A 270 21.28 7.95 5.43
N PHE A 271 20.17 8.48 4.93
CA PHE A 271 20.02 8.85 3.52
C PHE A 271 21.04 9.93 3.11
N ASN A 272 21.22 10.97 3.92
CA ASN A 272 22.12 12.09 3.65
C ASN A 272 23.59 11.67 3.66
N SER A 273 24.01 10.87 4.64
CA SER A 273 25.36 10.30 4.68
C SER A 273 25.63 9.34 3.51
N SER A 274 24.58 8.67 3.01
CA SER A 274 24.66 7.78 1.85
C SER A 274 24.94 8.49 0.52
N LEU A 275 24.77 9.83 0.40
CA LEU A 275 25.15 10.56 -0.82
C LEU A 275 26.66 10.55 -1.06
N HIS A 276 27.46 10.55 0.01
CA HIS A 276 28.91 10.71 -0.04
C HIS A 276 29.67 9.38 -0.12
N HIS A 277 29.01 8.28 0.25
CA HIS A 277 29.58 6.94 0.28
C HIS A 277 28.86 5.99 -0.69
N THR A 278 29.55 4.95 -1.15
CA THR A 278 28.99 3.87 -1.99
C THR A 278 28.02 3.00 -1.18
N SER A 279 26.91 3.57 -0.74
CA SER A 279 25.76 2.84 -0.23
C SER A 279 25.21 1.90 -1.32
N SER A 280 24.65 0.77 -0.90
CA SER A 280 23.97 -0.12 -1.84
C SER A 280 22.78 0.62 -2.45
N ASP A 281 22.72 0.69 -3.78
CA ASP A 281 21.61 1.29 -4.53
C ASP A 281 20.23 0.77 -4.05
N GLN A 282 20.19 -0.47 -3.56
CA GLN A 282 18.99 -1.12 -3.02
C GLN A 282 18.47 -0.47 -1.73
N GLU A 283 19.36 -0.19 -0.77
CA GLU A 283 18.98 0.37 0.54
C GLU A 283 18.34 1.76 0.34
N ARG A 284 18.96 2.59 -0.50
CA ARG A 284 18.46 3.92 -0.83
C ARG A 284 17.04 3.88 -1.42
N LYS A 285 16.77 2.93 -2.32
CA LYS A 285 15.44 2.76 -2.92
C LYS A 285 14.39 2.38 -1.90
N ILE A 286 14.72 1.49 -0.96
CA ILE A 286 13.81 1.09 0.12
C ILE A 286 13.57 2.27 1.07
N LEU A 287 14.62 3.04 1.42
CA LEU A 287 14.48 4.26 2.22
C LEU A 287 13.51 5.24 1.57
N ILE A 288 13.64 5.53 0.27
CA ILE A 288 12.68 6.38 -0.47
C ILE A 288 11.26 5.81 -0.34
N GLY A 289 11.09 4.50 -0.45
CA GLY A 289 9.79 3.86 -0.27
C GLY A 289 9.20 4.02 1.13
N ILE A 290 10.02 3.95 2.18
CA ILE A 290 9.60 4.24 3.55
C ILE A 290 9.13 5.69 3.66
N LEU A 291 9.88 6.65 3.10
CA LEU A 291 9.49 8.06 3.09
C LEU A 291 8.15 8.26 2.37
N CYS A 292 7.92 7.58 1.25
CA CYS A 292 6.64 7.60 0.52
C CYS A 292 5.47 7.14 1.40
N LEU A 293 5.64 6.05 2.17
CA LEU A 293 4.56 5.54 3.04
C LEU A 293 4.27 6.47 4.21
N ILE A 294 5.28 7.10 4.80
CA ILE A 294 5.09 8.12 5.84
C ILE A 294 4.26 9.29 5.28
N LEU A 295 4.60 9.77 4.07
CA LEU A 295 3.84 10.83 3.37
C LEU A 295 2.42 10.39 2.97
N ASN A 296 2.22 9.11 2.66
CA ASN A 296 0.89 8.59 2.38
C ASN A 296 0.00 8.58 3.63
N HIS A 297 0.54 8.20 4.79
CA HIS A 297 -0.21 8.22 6.05
C HIS A 297 -0.55 9.64 6.51
N SER A 298 0.30 10.62 6.23
CA SER A 298 0.02 12.03 6.55
C SER A 298 -1.08 12.66 5.73
N ALA A 299 -1.35 12.16 4.52
CA ALA A 299 -2.55 12.54 3.77
C ALA A 299 -3.84 12.22 4.56
N ASN A 300 -3.81 11.19 5.41
CA ASN A 300 -4.91 10.81 6.32
C ASN A 300 -4.80 11.45 7.72
N LYS A 301 -3.98 12.50 7.89
CA LYS A 301 -3.73 13.23 9.15
C LYS A 301 -3.03 12.41 10.24
N VAL A 302 -2.19 11.45 9.85
CA VAL A 302 -1.41 10.57 10.74
C VAL A 302 0.09 10.72 10.41
N LEU A 303 1.02 10.64 11.37
CA LEU A 303 2.46 10.88 11.10
C LEU A 303 2.79 12.28 10.53
N ILE A 304 2.09 13.32 10.99
CA ILE A 304 2.22 14.69 10.49
C ILE A 304 3.63 15.27 10.71
N GLU A 305 4.18 15.15 11.92
CA GLU A 305 5.52 15.70 12.23
C GLU A 305 6.65 14.97 11.48
N PRO A 306 6.66 13.62 11.42
CA PRO A 306 7.55 12.88 10.52
C PRO A 306 7.48 13.38 9.07
N ALA A 307 6.28 13.55 8.52
CA ALA A 307 6.10 14.01 7.14
C ALA A 307 6.63 15.44 6.92
N LYS A 308 6.45 16.36 7.88
CA LYS A 308 7.08 17.70 7.83
C LYS A 308 8.60 17.62 7.74
N ALA A 309 9.23 16.74 8.54
CA ALA A 309 10.68 16.56 8.52
C ALA A 309 11.19 16.08 7.15
N ILE A 310 10.42 15.21 6.47
CA ILE A 310 10.73 14.72 5.11
C ILE A 310 10.59 15.85 4.10
N ILE A 311 9.44 16.52 4.10
CA ILE A 311 9.09 17.56 3.14
C ILE A 311 10.07 18.74 3.17
N LEU A 312 10.54 19.12 4.36
CA LEU A 312 11.44 20.25 4.58
C LEU A 312 12.92 19.85 4.55
N ASN A 313 13.24 18.61 4.19
CA ASN A 313 14.62 18.14 4.17
C ASN A 313 15.40 18.73 2.98
N HIS A 314 16.34 19.63 3.27
CA HIS A 314 17.09 20.35 2.24
C HIS A 314 17.91 19.42 1.30
N CYS A 315 18.55 18.37 1.84
CA CYS A 315 19.35 17.44 1.04
C CYS A 315 18.49 16.63 0.06
N LEU A 316 17.31 16.21 0.50
CA LEU A 316 16.35 15.48 -0.33
C LEU A 316 15.81 16.38 -1.46
N VAL A 317 15.51 17.64 -1.16
CA VAL A 317 15.09 18.65 -2.15
C VAL A 317 16.18 18.86 -3.20
N LEU A 318 17.42 19.11 -2.78
CA LEU A 318 18.54 19.32 -3.70
C LEU A 318 18.81 18.09 -4.58
N MET A 319 18.72 16.89 -4.01
CA MET A 319 18.87 15.65 -4.77
C MET A 319 17.77 15.52 -5.82
N MET A 320 16.51 15.75 -5.43
CA MET A 320 15.37 15.70 -6.32
C MET A 320 15.52 16.71 -7.46
N ASP A 321 15.87 17.96 -7.16
CA ASP A 321 16.12 19.00 -8.16
C ASP A 321 17.21 18.57 -9.13
N GLY A 322 18.33 18.03 -8.63
CA GLY A 322 19.43 17.54 -9.46
C GLY A 322 19.00 16.42 -10.43
N ILE A 323 18.23 15.44 -9.95
CA ILE A 323 17.76 14.30 -10.76
C ILE A 323 16.74 14.76 -11.81
N VAL A 324 15.81 15.62 -11.43
CA VAL A 324 14.80 16.17 -12.33
C VAL A 324 15.46 17.04 -13.40
N GLN A 325 16.42 17.89 -13.02
CA GLN A 325 17.23 18.69 -13.95
C GLN A 325 17.99 17.79 -14.92
N GLU A 326 18.64 16.72 -14.44
CA GLU A 326 19.35 15.77 -15.29
C GLU A 326 18.39 15.07 -16.27
N ALA A 327 17.24 14.58 -15.78
CA ALA A 327 16.22 13.95 -16.61
C ALA A 327 15.68 14.91 -17.68
N CYS A 328 15.41 16.15 -17.30
CA CYS A 328 14.99 17.22 -18.20
C CYS A 328 16.08 17.56 -19.24
N ALA A 329 17.35 17.60 -18.84
CA ALA A 329 18.49 17.91 -19.71
C ALA A 329 18.73 16.82 -20.77
N LYS A 330 18.43 15.55 -20.46
CA LYS A 330 18.51 14.43 -21.41
C LYS A 330 17.56 14.60 -22.62
N GLY A 331 16.47 15.36 -22.47
CA GLY A 331 15.53 15.62 -23.57
C GLY A 331 15.01 14.32 -24.20
N PRO A 332 14.96 14.18 -25.55
CA PRO A 332 14.48 12.97 -26.22
C PRO A 332 15.17 11.67 -25.81
N SER A 333 16.43 11.74 -25.35
CA SER A 333 17.16 10.54 -24.91
C SER A 333 16.61 9.93 -23.62
N LEU A 334 15.81 10.69 -22.85
CA LEU A 334 15.15 10.20 -21.63
C LEU A 334 14.26 8.99 -21.91
N PHE A 335 13.69 8.88 -23.11
CA PHE A 335 12.87 7.74 -23.51
C PHE A 335 13.61 6.39 -23.42
N GLN A 336 14.94 6.40 -23.55
CA GLN A 336 15.78 5.20 -23.44
C GLN A 336 16.07 4.80 -21.98
N HIS A 337 15.82 5.69 -21.03
CA HIS A 337 16.00 5.45 -19.60
C HIS A 337 14.71 4.93 -18.97
N ASN A 338 14.39 3.66 -19.22
CA ASN A 338 13.21 2.97 -18.69
C ASN A 338 13.45 2.39 -17.28
N GLN A 339 12.46 1.65 -16.76
CA GLN A 339 12.48 0.95 -15.46
C GLN A 339 13.63 -0.06 -15.29
N GLU A 340 14.27 -0.50 -16.38
CA GLU A 340 15.36 -1.47 -16.37
C GLU A 340 16.72 -0.77 -16.25
N THR A 341 16.78 0.54 -16.53
CA THR A 341 17.99 1.34 -16.33
C THR A 341 18.06 1.84 -14.89
N ALA A 342 19.24 1.82 -14.27
CA ALA A 342 19.44 2.31 -12.90
C ALA A 342 18.94 3.76 -12.72
N PHE A 343 19.20 4.63 -13.70
CA PHE A 343 18.71 6.02 -13.69
C PHE A 343 17.18 6.10 -13.79
N GLY A 344 16.57 5.37 -14.73
CA GLY A 344 15.12 5.41 -14.92
C GLY A 344 14.35 4.81 -13.75
N ASP A 345 14.85 3.74 -13.15
CA ASP A 345 14.30 3.15 -11.93
C ASP A 345 14.33 4.13 -10.75
N PHE A 346 15.48 4.79 -10.54
CA PHE A 346 15.64 5.78 -9.49
C PHE A 346 14.77 7.02 -9.72
N LEU A 347 14.68 7.52 -10.96
CA LEU A 347 13.80 8.62 -11.34
C LEU A 347 12.33 8.30 -11.02
N ILE A 348 11.88 7.08 -11.29
CA ILE A 348 10.51 6.66 -11.00
C ILE A 348 10.21 6.70 -9.51
N LEU A 349 11.12 6.20 -8.67
CA LEU A 349 10.98 6.27 -7.21
C LEU A 349 10.96 7.71 -6.69
N MET A 350 11.81 8.58 -7.24
CA MET A 350 11.79 10.01 -6.88
C MET A 350 10.50 10.70 -7.31
N LEU A 351 9.93 10.34 -8.47
CA LEU A 351 8.64 10.88 -8.91
C LEU A 351 7.48 10.36 -8.06
N LEU A 352 7.52 9.10 -7.60
CA LEU A 352 6.55 8.58 -6.62
C LEU A 352 6.66 9.35 -5.30
N LEU A 353 7.87 9.63 -4.82
CA LEU A 353 8.09 10.44 -3.63
C LEU A 353 7.48 11.83 -3.76
N ILE A 354 7.64 12.49 -4.92
CA ILE A 354 6.99 13.76 -5.23
C ILE A 354 5.46 13.62 -5.22
N PHE A 355 4.92 12.55 -5.81
CA PHE A 355 3.48 12.33 -5.80
C PHE A 355 2.92 12.27 -4.37
N PHE A 356 3.53 11.45 -3.50
CA PHE A 356 3.11 11.36 -2.10
C PHE A 356 3.39 12.65 -1.32
N SER A 357 4.45 13.40 -1.65
CA SER A 357 4.72 14.69 -1.00
C SER A 357 3.63 15.71 -1.32
N LEU A 358 3.16 15.79 -2.57
CA LEU A 358 2.06 16.68 -2.97
C LEU A 358 0.76 16.37 -2.21
N GLN A 359 0.41 15.09 -2.06
CA GLN A 359 -0.75 14.68 -1.28
C GLN A 359 -0.61 15.05 0.21
N SER A 360 0.57 14.78 0.79
CA SER A 360 0.87 15.13 2.17
C SER A 360 0.86 16.65 2.41
N LEU A 361 1.39 17.44 1.48
CA LEU A 361 1.46 18.89 1.59
C LEU A 361 0.08 19.53 1.76
N HIS A 362 -0.90 19.02 1.00
CA HIS A 362 -2.28 19.45 1.15
C HIS A 362 -2.82 19.19 2.56
N ALA A 363 -2.56 18.02 3.14
CA ALA A 363 -3.07 17.68 4.46
C ALA A 363 -2.39 18.44 5.61
N ILE A 364 -1.10 18.79 5.46
CA ILE A 364 -0.28 19.36 6.54
C ILE A 364 -0.23 20.88 6.52
N LEU A 365 -0.06 21.49 5.35
CA LEU A 365 0.36 22.89 5.19
C LEU A 365 -0.63 23.74 4.36
N GLU A 366 -1.90 23.30 4.25
CA GLU A 366 -2.94 23.89 3.39
C GLU A 366 -3.02 25.44 3.44
N ALA A 367 -2.86 26.03 4.63
CA ALA A 367 -2.97 27.47 4.83
C ALA A 367 -1.67 28.28 4.60
N SER A 368 -0.51 27.61 4.49
CA SER A 368 0.81 28.27 4.50
C SER A 368 1.53 28.25 3.16
N ILE A 369 1.09 27.43 2.21
CA ILE A 369 1.74 27.26 0.91
C ILE A 369 0.95 28.02 -0.16
N ASP A 370 1.63 28.83 -0.97
CA ASP A 370 1.08 29.36 -2.21
C ASP A 370 1.31 28.34 -3.33
N TRP A 371 0.28 27.57 -3.69
CA TRP A 371 0.39 26.54 -4.72
C TRP A 371 0.71 27.15 -6.10
N GLN A 372 0.47 28.45 -6.30
CA GLN A 372 0.84 29.12 -7.54
C GLN A 372 2.34 29.26 -7.74
N ASP A 373 3.16 29.06 -6.70
CA ASP A 373 4.63 29.07 -6.84
C ASP A 373 5.12 27.92 -7.75
N PHE A 374 4.40 26.79 -7.80
CA PHE A 374 4.70 25.69 -8.73
C PHE A 374 4.35 26.01 -10.20
N LEU A 375 3.62 27.09 -10.46
CA LEU A 375 3.33 27.61 -11.81
C LEU A 375 4.29 28.69 -12.27
N GLN A 376 5.09 29.26 -11.38
CA GLN A 376 6.02 30.32 -11.76
C GLN A 376 7.25 29.71 -12.42
N TYR A 377 7.69 30.34 -13.51
CA TYR A 377 8.98 30.07 -14.13
C TYR A 377 9.94 31.18 -13.67
N SER A 378 10.83 30.86 -12.74
CA SER A 378 11.95 31.74 -12.39
C SER A 378 13.20 31.29 -13.16
N ASP A 379 13.84 32.21 -13.90
CA ASP A 379 15.19 31.98 -14.45
C ASP A 379 16.24 31.85 -13.34
N GLU A 380 15.90 32.26 -12.11
CA GLU A 380 16.69 31.97 -10.93
C GLU A 380 16.41 30.53 -10.46
N THR A 381 17.46 29.72 -10.46
CA THR A 381 17.53 28.35 -9.91
C THR A 381 17.40 28.36 -8.39
N GLN A 382 16.37 28.99 -7.83
CA GLN A 382 16.05 28.84 -6.43
C GLN A 382 15.26 27.55 -6.29
N SER A 383 15.89 26.53 -5.69
CA SER A 383 15.22 25.31 -5.26
C SER A 383 14.03 25.66 -4.37
N PHE A 384 12.93 24.94 -4.49
CA PHE A 384 11.82 25.10 -3.54
C PHE A 384 12.32 24.89 -2.10
N SER A 385 11.70 25.54 -1.12
CA SER A 385 11.94 25.24 0.29
C SER A 385 11.34 23.89 0.72
N VAL A 386 10.64 23.23 -0.19
CA VAL A 386 9.72 22.11 0.04
C VAL A 386 9.92 21.08 -1.07
N LEU A 387 9.80 19.79 -0.73
CA LEU A 387 9.85 18.70 -1.69
C LEU A 387 8.66 18.74 -2.68
N GLY A 388 8.90 19.24 -3.89
CA GLY A 388 7.92 19.36 -4.96
C GLY A 388 8.57 19.68 -6.30
N ILE A 389 7.78 19.74 -7.37
CA ILE A 389 8.30 19.87 -8.74
C ILE A 389 7.52 20.96 -9.51
N PRO A 390 8.18 21.80 -10.32
CA PRO A 390 7.47 22.79 -11.12
C PRO A 390 6.62 22.13 -12.21
N CYS A 391 5.50 22.75 -12.57
CA CYS A 391 4.65 22.28 -13.66
C CYS A 391 5.40 22.16 -15.00
N HIS A 392 6.39 23.02 -15.23
CA HIS A 392 7.26 22.99 -16.41
C HIS A 392 8.01 21.67 -16.56
N ASP A 393 8.65 21.24 -15.49
CA ASP A 393 9.52 20.06 -15.51
C ASP A 393 8.67 18.79 -15.61
N LEU A 394 7.49 18.77 -14.96
CA LEU A 394 6.48 17.74 -15.19
C LEU A 394 6.09 17.65 -16.67
N CYS A 395 5.84 18.78 -17.33
CA CYS A 395 5.52 18.80 -18.76
C CYS A 395 6.68 18.26 -19.62
N ARG A 396 7.95 18.59 -19.29
CA ARG A 396 9.12 18.05 -19.99
C ARG A 396 9.25 16.53 -19.81
N LEU A 397 9.05 16.04 -18.59
CA LEU A 397 9.06 14.62 -18.26
C LEU A 397 7.93 13.87 -18.99
N MET A 398 6.73 14.45 -19.08
CA MET A 398 5.63 13.88 -19.84
C MET A 398 5.93 13.84 -21.35
N HIS A 399 6.58 14.88 -21.87
CA HIS A 399 6.89 14.96 -23.30
C HIS A 399 7.92 13.91 -23.72
N PHE A 400 9.03 13.80 -22.97
CA PHE A 400 10.18 12.97 -23.36
C PHE A 400 10.32 11.63 -22.62
N GLY A 401 9.66 11.45 -21.48
CA GLY A 401 9.86 10.28 -20.61
C GLY A 401 9.22 8.99 -21.14
N PRO A 402 9.63 7.82 -20.60
CA PRO A 402 8.95 6.55 -20.86
C PRO A 402 7.57 6.49 -20.17
N SER A 403 6.74 5.49 -20.52
CA SER A 403 5.35 5.35 -20.03
C SER A 403 5.18 5.52 -18.50
N PRO A 404 5.99 4.89 -17.62
CA PRO A 404 5.85 5.06 -16.17
C PRO A 404 6.12 6.50 -15.69
N VAL A 405 7.12 7.16 -16.28
CA VAL A 405 7.45 8.57 -15.99
C VAL A 405 6.31 9.48 -16.45
N LYS A 406 5.77 9.24 -17.65
CA LYS A 406 4.61 9.98 -18.17
C LYS A 406 3.40 9.85 -17.26
N LEU A 407 3.14 8.65 -16.75
CA LEU A 407 2.02 8.39 -15.85
C LEU A 407 2.13 9.16 -14.55
N ILE A 408 3.24 8.99 -13.83
CA ILE A 408 3.44 9.66 -12.54
C ILE A 408 3.48 11.18 -12.73
N ALA A 409 4.19 11.67 -13.74
CA ALA A 409 4.27 13.12 -14.00
C ALA A 409 2.90 13.72 -14.36
N SER A 410 2.09 13.03 -15.16
CA SER A 410 0.73 13.48 -15.47
C SER A 410 -0.18 13.50 -14.23
N GLN A 411 0.01 12.55 -13.31
CA GLN A 411 -0.74 12.50 -12.05
C GLN A 411 -0.33 13.64 -11.10
N CYS A 412 0.97 13.91 -10.96
CA CYS A 412 1.46 15.05 -10.19
C CYS A 412 0.99 16.39 -10.76
N LEU A 413 0.96 16.52 -12.09
CA LEU A 413 0.46 17.72 -12.76
C LEU A 413 -1.02 17.95 -12.46
N LEU A 414 -1.82 16.88 -12.51
CA LEU A 414 -3.25 16.94 -12.18
C LEU A 414 -3.47 17.38 -10.73
N GLU A 415 -2.74 16.78 -9.78
CA GLU A 415 -2.80 17.15 -8.38
C GLU A 415 -2.49 18.65 -8.19
N LEU A 416 -1.37 19.12 -8.72
CA LEU A 416 -0.96 20.52 -8.64
C LEU A 416 -2.02 21.47 -9.22
N LEU A 417 -2.49 21.22 -10.45
CA LEU A 417 -3.47 22.09 -11.09
C LEU A 417 -4.80 22.12 -10.33
N THR A 418 -5.22 20.99 -9.77
CA THR A 418 -6.43 20.89 -8.95
C THR A 418 -6.27 21.75 -7.68
N ARG A 419 -5.15 21.60 -6.95
CA ARG A 419 -4.89 22.41 -5.75
C ARG A 419 -4.81 23.89 -6.02
N ILE A 420 -4.19 24.27 -7.14
CA ILE A 420 -4.14 25.67 -7.57
C ILE A 420 -5.54 26.20 -7.88
N SER A 421 -6.37 25.39 -8.56
CA SER A 421 -7.76 25.75 -8.85
C SER A 421 -8.56 25.96 -7.57
N ASP A 422 -8.46 25.02 -6.63
CA ASP A 422 -9.16 25.06 -5.34
C ASP A 422 -8.75 26.29 -4.53
N GLN A 423 -7.43 26.51 -4.34
CA GLN A 423 -6.91 27.66 -3.61
C GLN A 423 -7.31 28.99 -4.26
N ARG A 424 -7.32 29.08 -5.60
CA ARG A 424 -7.75 30.27 -6.33
C ARG A 424 -9.24 30.55 -6.15
N SER A 425 -10.07 29.52 -6.20
CA SER A 425 -11.51 29.64 -5.99
C SER A 425 -11.83 30.12 -4.57
N PHE A 426 -11.11 29.59 -3.56
CA PHE A 426 -11.27 29.96 -2.16
C PHE A 426 -10.79 31.39 -1.86
N LEU A 427 -9.59 31.75 -2.33
CA LEU A 427 -8.98 33.06 -2.07
C LEU A 427 -9.42 34.16 -3.05
N ASN A 428 -10.19 33.83 -4.08
CA ASN A 428 -10.52 34.74 -5.18
C ASN A 428 -9.27 35.37 -5.84
N ALA A 429 -8.16 34.63 -5.89
CA ALA A 429 -6.87 35.13 -6.36
C ALA A 429 -6.73 35.11 -7.89
N GLU A 430 -6.04 36.11 -8.44
CA GLU A 430 -5.64 36.12 -9.85
C GLU A 430 -4.54 35.09 -10.13
N LEU A 431 -4.47 34.64 -11.39
CA LEU A 431 -3.48 33.67 -11.83
C LEU A 431 -2.11 34.34 -11.99
N ARG A 432 -1.11 33.88 -11.24
CA ARG A 432 0.29 34.34 -11.32
C ARG A 432 1.09 33.49 -12.31
N CYS A 433 0.69 33.49 -13.58
CA CYS A 433 1.33 32.71 -14.63
C CYS A 433 1.34 33.50 -15.94
N SER A 434 2.47 33.47 -16.68
CA SER A 434 2.51 34.13 -17.99
C SER A 434 1.68 33.36 -19.01
N ALA A 435 0.96 34.08 -19.89
CA ALA A 435 0.19 33.48 -20.98
C ALA A 435 1.02 32.51 -21.85
N LYS A 436 2.30 32.81 -22.07
CA LYS A 436 3.22 31.95 -22.83
C LYS A 436 3.48 30.62 -22.12
N TYR A 437 3.68 30.66 -20.81
CA TYR A 437 3.95 29.47 -20.02
C TYR A 437 2.71 28.57 -19.93
N LEU A 438 1.54 29.16 -19.69
CA LEU A 438 0.27 28.43 -19.72
C LEU A 438 0.02 27.76 -21.08
N LYS A 439 0.40 28.43 -22.18
CA LYS A 439 0.34 27.86 -23.54
C LYS A 439 1.17 26.59 -23.68
N SER A 440 2.35 26.57 -23.09
CA SER A 440 3.21 25.39 -23.13
C SER A 440 2.59 24.21 -22.36
N ILE A 441 2.02 24.46 -21.18
CA ILE A 441 1.33 23.43 -20.39
C ILE A 441 0.12 22.87 -21.16
N ILE A 442 -0.72 23.75 -21.72
CA ILE A 442 -1.88 23.35 -22.53
C ILE A 442 -1.44 22.53 -23.74
N ALA A 443 -0.41 22.97 -24.48
CA ALA A 443 0.04 22.24 -25.67
C ALA A 443 0.57 20.83 -25.34
N VAL A 444 1.31 20.68 -24.23
CA VAL A 444 1.81 19.36 -23.79
C VAL A 444 0.65 18.46 -23.36
N THR A 445 -0.28 18.98 -22.57
CA THR A 445 -1.46 18.22 -22.11
C THR A 445 -2.37 17.83 -23.26
N GLU A 446 -2.67 18.73 -24.21
CA GLU A 446 -3.42 18.45 -25.45
C GLU A 446 -2.74 17.34 -26.28
N GLY A 447 -1.42 17.38 -26.44
CA GLY A 447 -0.69 16.34 -27.15
C GLY A 447 -0.74 14.97 -26.45
N MET A 448 -0.74 14.97 -25.12
CA MET A 448 -0.76 13.76 -24.31
C MET A 448 -2.16 13.13 -24.15
N VAL A 449 -3.23 13.84 -24.54
CA VAL A 449 -4.57 13.23 -24.70
C VAL A 449 -4.50 12.07 -25.69
N PHE A 450 -3.64 12.14 -26.71
CA PHE A 450 -3.46 11.09 -27.71
C PHE A 450 -2.51 9.95 -27.26
N SER A 451 -2.11 9.91 -25.98
CA SER A 451 -1.26 8.85 -25.43
C SER A 451 -1.88 7.46 -25.59
N GLN A 452 -1.03 6.46 -25.87
CA GLN A 452 -1.44 5.05 -25.90
C GLN A 452 -1.82 4.52 -24.51
N ASP A 453 -1.22 5.07 -23.45
CA ASP A 453 -1.63 4.79 -22.07
C ASP A 453 -2.86 5.64 -21.75
N SER A 454 -4.03 4.99 -21.60
CA SER A 454 -5.31 5.65 -21.35
C SER A 454 -5.31 6.43 -20.03
N ARG A 455 -4.55 5.99 -19.02
CA ARG A 455 -4.49 6.68 -17.72
C ARG A 455 -3.78 8.02 -17.85
N VAL A 456 -2.74 8.08 -18.68
CA VAL A 456 -2.06 9.34 -19.01
C VAL A 456 -3.00 10.28 -19.76
N ALA A 457 -3.74 9.76 -20.75
CA ALA A 457 -4.71 10.54 -21.50
C ALA A 457 -5.81 11.11 -20.59
N GLU A 458 -6.34 10.30 -19.66
CA GLU A 458 -7.32 10.72 -18.65
C GLU A 458 -6.76 11.82 -17.73
N ASN A 459 -5.54 11.64 -17.20
CA ASN A 459 -4.88 12.67 -16.39
C ASN A 459 -4.75 13.99 -17.15
N CYS A 460 -4.29 13.93 -18.40
CA CYS A 460 -4.10 15.11 -19.23
C CYS A 460 -5.42 15.78 -19.60
N GLY A 461 -6.47 15.01 -19.89
CA GLY A 461 -7.81 15.55 -20.11
C GLY A 461 -8.38 16.22 -18.87
N ALA A 462 -8.19 15.63 -17.69
CA ALA A 462 -8.58 16.25 -16.42
C ALA A 462 -7.78 17.54 -16.14
N CYS A 463 -6.46 17.55 -16.41
CA CYS A 463 -5.66 18.77 -16.34
C CYS A 463 -6.21 19.87 -17.24
N LEU A 464 -6.58 19.54 -18.48
CA LEU A 464 -7.19 20.49 -19.42
C LEU A 464 -8.52 21.00 -18.90
N SER A 465 -9.40 20.13 -18.40
CA SER A 465 -10.68 20.53 -17.81
C SER A 465 -10.50 21.51 -16.64
N VAL A 466 -9.54 21.24 -15.75
CA VAL A 466 -9.22 22.15 -14.63
C VAL A 466 -8.74 23.50 -15.14
N VAL A 467 -7.80 23.52 -16.08
CA VAL A 467 -7.27 24.77 -16.65
C VAL A 467 -8.39 25.54 -17.36
N LEU A 468 -9.20 24.89 -18.20
CA LEU A 468 -10.31 25.53 -18.90
C LEU A 468 -11.35 26.13 -17.95
N GLY A 469 -11.57 25.49 -16.79
CA GLY A 469 -12.50 25.96 -15.75
C GLY A 469 -12.07 27.25 -15.03
N TRP A 470 -10.86 27.78 -15.25
CA TRP A 470 -10.42 29.00 -14.59
C TRP A 470 -11.13 30.25 -15.14
N GLU A 471 -12.20 30.70 -14.47
CA GLU A 471 -13.05 31.81 -14.96
C GLU A 471 -12.34 33.18 -15.10
N ARG A 472 -11.29 33.41 -14.31
CA ARG A 472 -10.48 34.65 -14.30
C ARG A 472 -9.17 34.49 -15.07
N PHE A 473 -9.30 34.24 -16.35
CA PHE A 473 -8.23 34.48 -17.31
C PHE A 473 -8.15 35.98 -17.63
N GLY A 474 -6.93 36.50 -17.78
CA GLY A 474 -6.76 37.79 -18.45
C GLY A 474 -7.29 37.73 -19.89
N ILE A 475 -7.54 38.89 -20.49
CA ILE A 475 -8.14 39.00 -21.84
C ILE A 475 -7.32 38.22 -22.88
N LYS A 476 -5.99 38.16 -22.71
CA LYS A 476 -5.07 37.45 -23.62
C LYS A 476 -5.16 35.94 -23.47
N GLU A 477 -5.30 35.44 -22.25
CA GLU A 477 -5.43 34.02 -21.94
C GLU A 477 -6.78 33.46 -22.40
N LYS A 478 -7.88 34.25 -22.26
CA LYS A 478 -9.20 33.90 -22.80
C LYS A 478 -9.19 33.74 -24.32
N ALA A 479 -8.54 34.68 -25.03
CA ALA A 479 -8.41 34.61 -26.48
C ALA A 479 -7.60 33.38 -26.93
N MET A 480 -6.58 33.00 -26.16
CA MET A 480 -5.72 31.85 -26.48
C MET A 480 -6.47 30.52 -26.42
N ILE A 481 -7.27 30.29 -25.37
CA ILE A 481 -8.06 29.06 -25.21
C ILE A 481 -9.09 28.94 -26.33
N ARG A 482 -9.74 30.07 -26.68
CA ARG A 482 -10.74 30.13 -27.77
C ARG A 482 -10.15 29.74 -29.13
N GLU A 483 -8.89 30.07 -29.38
CA GLU A 483 -8.21 29.85 -30.65
C GLU A 483 -7.36 28.55 -30.70
N SER A 484 -7.50 27.65 -29.71
CA SER A 484 -6.73 26.39 -29.71
C SER A 484 -7.12 25.49 -30.87
N LYS A 485 -6.17 25.30 -31.79
CA LYS A 485 -6.30 24.38 -32.93
C LYS A 485 -6.28 22.91 -32.50
N TRP A 486 -5.61 22.59 -31.39
CA TRP A 486 -5.51 21.23 -30.88
C TRP A 486 -6.79 20.78 -30.18
N SER A 487 -7.37 21.62 -29.33
CA SER A 487 -8.72 21.38 -28.79
C SER A 487 -9.75 21.18 -29.91
N ARG A 488 -9.65 21.97 -30.99
CA ARG A 488 -10.49 21.78 -32.18
C ARG A 488 -10.25 20.43 -32.84
N LEU A 489 -9.00 20.03 -33.05
CA LEU A 489 -8.65 18.73 -33.63
C LEU A 489 -9.17 17.56 -32.78
N ILE A 490 -9.02 17.63 -31.45
CA ILE A 490 -9.52 16.61 -30.51
C ILE A 490 -11.03 16.45 -30.67
N LEU A 491 -11.78 17.56 -30.77
CA LEU A 491 -13.23 17.51 -30.93
C LEU A 491 -13.70 17.13 -32.33
N GLU A 492 -12.96 17.50 -33.39
CA GLU A 492 -13.23 17.03 -34.75
C GLU A 492 -13.03 15.51 -34.85
N GLU A 493 -11.94 14.96 -34.31
CA GLU A 493 -11.72 13.50 -34.23
C GLU A 493 -12.80 12.80 -33.37
N PHE A 494 -13.21 13.43 -32.27
CA PHE A 494 -14.30 12.91 -31.43
C PHE A 494 -15.65 12.90 -32.15
N ALA A 495 -15.97 13.97 -32.89
CA ALA A 495 -17.17 14.03 -33.72
C ALA A 495 -17.16 12.95 -34.80
N VAL A 496 -16.02 12.73 -35.46
CA VAL A 496 -15.85 11.61 -36.42
C VAL A 496 -16.02 10.27 -35.72
N ALA A 497 -15.52 10.12 -34.49
CA ALA A 497 -15.66 8.89 -33.73
C ALA A 497 -17.09 8.52 -33.34
N LEU A 498 -17.91 9.54 -33.09
CA LEU A 498 -19.32 9.32 -32.77
C LEU A 498 -20.20 9.19 -34.02
N THR A 499 -19.86 9.86 -35.13
CA THR A 499 -20.63 9.81 -36.39
C THR A 499 -20.27 8.64 -37.30
N ALA A 500 -19.01 8.23 -37.32
CA ALA A 500 -18.50 7.17 -38.19
C ALA A 500 -17.39 6.37 -37.48
N PRO A 501 -17.72 5.49 -36.52
CA PRO A 501 -16.74 4.79 -35.70
C PRO A 501 -15.66 4.05 -36.51
N GLY A 502 -16.01 3.54 -37.69
CA GLY A 502 -15.09 2.82 -38.60
C GLY A 502 -14.05 3.68 -39.32
N LEU A 503 -14.14 5.02 -39.24
CA LEU A 503 -13.20 5.96 -39.86
C LEU A 503 -12.23 6.60 -38.85
N THR A 504 -12.32 6.22 -37.58
CA THR A 504 -11.47 6.79 -36.51
C THR A 504 -10.03 6.34 -36.60
N SER A 505 -9.14 7.22 -36.18
CA SER A 505 -7.75 6.85 -35.95
C SER A 505 -7.66 5.78 -34.84
N LYS A 506 -6.78 4.78 -35.03
CA LYS A 506 -6.53 3.73 -34.03
C LYS A 506 -6.07 4.27 -32.68
N SER A 507 -5.51 5.47 -32.66
CA SER A 507 -5.07 6.18 -31.45
C SER A 507 -6.23 6.72 -30.61
N PHE A 508 -7.38 7.03 -31.21
CA PHE A 508 -8.45 7.77 -30.55
C PHE A 508 -9.62 6.89 -30.07
N THR A 509 -9.68 5.63 -30.51
CA THR A 509 -10.81 4.72 -30.22
C THR A 509 -11.06 4.53 -28.72
N ASN A 510 -10.03 4.69 -27.88
CA ASN A 510 -10.13 4.55 -26.42
C ASN A 510 -10.22 5.89 -25.67
N GLN A 511 -10.28 7.04 -26.36
CA GLN A 511 -10.19 8.38 -25.76
C GLN A 511 -11.52 9.15 -25.76
N GLN A 512 -12.61 8.51 -26.16
CA GLN A 512 -13.93 9.14 -26.25
C GLN A 512 -14.40 9.75 -24.91
N LYS A 513 -14.18 9.06 -23.79
CA LYS A 513 -14.50 9.58 -22.43
C LYS A 513 -13.73 10.88 -22.14
N VAL A 514 -12.44 10.92 -22.47
CA VAL A 514 -11.56 12.07 -22.25
C VAL A 514 -12.01 13.26 -23.11
N ALA A 515 -12.27 13.01 -24.39
CA ALA A 515 -12.71 14.04 -25.33
C ALA A 515 -14.09 14.61 -24.99
N ALA A 516 -15.03 13.78 -24.51
CA ALA A 516 -16.32 14.22 -24.02
C ALA A 516 -16.17 15.19 -22.83
N ASN A 517 -15.29 14.90 -21.88
CA ASN A 517 -15.03 15.81 -20.75
C ASN A 517 -14.42 17.14 -21.21
N ILE A 518 -13.48 17.12 -22.16
CA ILE A 518 -12.92 18.35 -22.74
C ILE A 518 -14.01 19.16 -23.45
N ALA A 519 -14.91 18.51 -24.20
CA ALA A 519 -16.03 19.15 -24.87
C ALA A 519 -16.96 19.86 -23.86
N VAL A 520 -17.32 19.17 -22.76
CA VAL A 520 -18.13 19.75 -21.68
C VAL A 520 -17.43 20.97 -21.08
N SER A 521 -16.14 20.88 -20.74
CA SER A 521 -15.39 22.01 -20.19
C SER A 521 -15.34 23.22 -21.14
N LEU A 522 -15.26 22.99 -22.45
CA LEU A 522 -15.30 24.07 -23.46
C LEU A 522 -16.69 24.72 -23.59
N LEU A 523 -17.77 23.93 -23.47
CA LEU A 523 -19.15 24.43 -23.49
C LEU A 523 -19.49 25.25 -22.23
N GLN A 524 -18.87 24.91 -21.10
CA GLN A 524 -19.07 25.60 -19.82
C GLN A 524 -18.34 26.96 -19.73
N LEU A 525 -17.46 27.27 -20.68
CA LEU A 525 -16.82 28.59 -20.75
C LEU A 525 -17.86 29.72 -20.82
N SER A 526 -17.56 30.84 -20.15
CA SER A 526 -18.38 32.06 -20.19
C SER A 526 -18.66 32.57 -21.61
N GLN A 527 -17.73 32.34 -22.53
CA GLN A 527 -17.92 32.52 -23.98
C GLN A 527 -17.47 31.25 -24.68
N VAL A 528 -18.42 30.55 -25.30
CA VAL A 528 -18.17 29.34 -26.06
C VAL A 528 -17.41 29.68 -27.35
N PRO A 529 -16.37 28.91 -27.75
CA PRO A 529 -15.64 29.19 -28.98
C PRO A 529 -16.52 29.09 -30.23
N ASP A 530 -16.42 30.05 -31.15
CA ASP A 530 -17.26 30.11 -32.36
C ASP A 530 -17.14 28.83 -33.22
N TRP A 531 -15.93 28.27 -33.33
CA TRP A 531 -15.71 27.03 -34.08
C TRP A 531 -16.38 25.80 -33.45
N LEU A 532 -16.66 25.83 -32.14
CA LEU A 532 -17.38 24.75 -31.46
C LEU A 532 -18.87 24.78 -31.85
N THR A 533 -19.41 25.99 -32.01
CA THR A 533 -20.79 26.19 -32.47
C THR A 533 -20.98 25.73 -33.92
N SER A 534 -19.95 25.89 -34.77
CA SER A 534 -19.99 25.40 -36.15
C SER A 534 -19.74 23.89 -36.26
N LEU A 535 -18.98 23.31 -35.32
CA LEU A 535 -18.76 21.87 -35.24
C LEU A 535 -20.07 21.15 -34.91
N PHE A 536 -20.73 21.49 -33.79
CA PHE A 536 -22.01 20.90 -33.37
C PHE A 536 -23.21 21.52 -34.11
N ASN A 537 -23.16 21.47 -35.44
CA ASN A 537 -24.30 21.87 -36.27
C ASN A 537 -25.38 20.77 -36.30
N GLU A 538 -26.57 21.13 -36.79
CA GLU A 538 -27.73 20.23 -36.83
C GLU A 538 -27.46 18.91 -37.56
N SER A 539 -26.69 18.93 -38.66
CA SER A 539 -26.38 17.73 -39.43
C SER A 539 -25.43 16.78 -38.69
N LEU A 540 -24.42 17.32 -38.00
CA LEU A 540 -23.47 16.53 -37.22
C LEU A 540 -24.16 15.92 -36.01
N VAL A 541 -24.92 16.72 -35.25
CA VAL A 541 -25.66 16.23 -34.08
C VAL A 541 -26.64 15.12 -34.47
N SER A 542 -27.37 15.30 -35.58
CA SER A 542 -28.25 14.25 -36.12
C SER A 542 -27.48 12.98 -36.45
N GLY A 543 -26.32 13.11 -37.11
CA GLY A 543 -25.44 11.98 -37.43
C GLY A 543 -24.89 11.26 -36.20
N ILE A 544 -24.56 11.99 -35.14
CA ILE A 544 -24.12 11.40 -33.87
C ILE A 544 -25.27 10.62 -33.23
N VAL A 545 -26.43 11.26 -33.05
CA VAL A 545 -27.60 10.64 -32.39
C VAL A 545 -28.05 9.37 -33.14
N ALA A 546 -27.97 9.37 -34.47
CA ALA A 546 -28.31 8.20 -35.29
C ALA A 546 -27.35 7.00 -35.12
N ASN A 547 -26.10 7.23 -34.72
CA ASN A 547 -25.07 6.19 -34.57
C ASN A 547 -24.80 5.78 -33.11
N LEU A 548 -25.34 6.52 -32.15
CA LEU A 548 -25.29 6.13 -30.75
C LEU A 548 -26.19 4.92 -30.47
N SER A 549 -25.73 4.04 -29.59
CA SER A 549 -26.42 2.83 -29.16
C SER A 549 -26.18 2.60 -27.67
N ALA A 550 -27.03 1.80 -27.02
CA ALA A 550 -26.88 1.58 -25.58
C ALA A 550 -25.52 0.97 -25.16
N ARG A 551 -24.76 0.39 -26.11
CA ARG A 551 -23.42 -0.19 -25.86
C ARG A 551 -22.29 0.83 -25.88
N ASN A 552 -22.47 2.01 -26.47
CA ASN A 552 -21.42 3.02 -26.62
C ASN A 552 -21.70 4.31 -25.82
N VAL A 553 -22.79 4.38 -25.07
CA VAL A 553 -23.12 5.51 -24.20
C VAL A 553 -22.41 5.36 -22.85
N THR A 554 -21.62 6.37 -22.48
CA THR A 554 -21.00 6.50 -21.15
C THR A 554 -21.58 7.70 -20.39
N ALA A 555 -21.32 7.78 -19.09
CA ALA A 555 -21.74 8.92 -18.26
C ALA A 555 -21.25 10.27 -18.84
N GLU A 556 -20.02 10.31 -19.37
CA GLU A 556 -19.43 11.50 -19.98
C GLU A 556 -20.15 11.92 -21.26
N ILE A 557 -20.62 10.96 -22.07
CA ILE A 557 -21.42 11.24 -23.28
C ILE A 557 -22.80 11.80 -22.89
N VAL A 558 -23.44 11.24 -21.85
CA VAL A 558 -24.71 11.79 -21.35
C VAL A 558 -24.53 13.23 -20.89
N ASN A 559 -23.50 13.50 -20.08
CA ASN A 559 -23.18 14.84 -19.59
C ASN A 559 -22.92 15.84 -20.74
N LEU A 560 -22.24 15.41 -21.80
CA LEU A 560 -22.06 16.22 -23.02
C LEU A 560 -23.41 16.65 -23.62
N PHE A 561 -24.36 15.73 -23.77
CA PHE A 561 -25.67 16.08 -24.31
C PHE A 561 -26.51 16.94 -23.37
N SER A 562 -26.38 16.77 -22.05
CA SER A 562 -26.99 17.66 -21.06
C SER A 562 -26.49 19.10 -21.24
N GLU A 563 -25.17 19.28 -21.42
CA GLU A 563 -24.57 20.61 -21.62
C GLU A 563 -24.93 21.21 -22.99
N LEU A 564 -24.96 20.40 -24.06
CA LEU A 564 -25.44 20.83 -25.37
C LEU A 564 -26.91 21.26 -25.33
N MET A 565 -27.74 20.59 -24.52
CA MET A 565 -29.13 20.99 -24.28
C MET A 565 -29.19 22.34 -23.54
N ALA A 566 -28.39 22.51 -22.48
CA ALA A 566 -28.32 23.74 -21.69
C ALA A 566 -28.01 24.97 -22.57
N LYS A 567 -27.07 24.79 -23.51
CA LYS A 567 -26.62 25.84 -24.43
C LYS A 567 -27.47 25.97 -25.70
N LYS A 568 -28.57 25.21 -25.81
CA LYS A 568 -29.55 25.24 -26.93
C LYS A 568 -28.97 24.82 -28.28
N TYR A 569 -28.00 23.89 -28.30
CA TYR A 569 -27.51 23.28 -29.54
C TYR A 569 -28.38 22.12 -30.04
N LEU A 570 -29.28 21.60 -29.19
CA LEU A 570 -30.16 20.48 -29.53
C LEU A 570 -31.57 20.96 -29.95
N ASN A 571 -32.09 20.42 -31.04
CA ASN A 571 -33.48 20.63 -31.46
C ASN A 571 -34.42 19.59 -30.78
N GLN A 572 -35.73 19.72 -30.96
CA GLN A 572 -36.70 18.80 -30.33
C GLN A 572 -36.56 17.35 -30.82
N GLU A 573 -36.16 17.12 -32.07
CA GLU A 573 -35.97 15.78 -32.62
C GLU A 573 -34.76 15.08 -32.00
N HIS A 574 -33.65 15.82 -31.81
CA HIS A 574 -32.46 15.34 -31.11
C HIS A 574 -32.77 14.95 -29.67
N ILE A 575 -33.50 15.81 -28.95
CA ILE A 575 -33.90 15.56 -27.56
C ILE A 575 -34.76 14.30 -27.47
N ALA A 576 -35.75 14.15 -28.36
CA ALA A 576 -36.60 12.95 -28.39
C ALA A 576 -35.81 11.66 -28.71
N GLY A 577 -34.86 11.74 -29.64
CA GLY A 577 -33.97 10.62 -29.99
C GLY A 577 -33.09 10.19 -28.82
N LEU A 578 -32.46 11.14 -28.14
CA LEU A 578 -31.62 10.90 -26.96
C LEU A 578 -32.45 10.38 -25.77
N HIS A 579 -33.63 10.94 -25.53
CA HIS A 579 -34.53 10.45 -24.47
C HIS A 579 -34.85 8.97 -24.66
N ASN A 580 -35.25 8.58 -25.87
CA ASN A 580 -35.54 7.17 -26.18
C ASN A 580 -34.31 6.27 -26.00
N LEU A 581 -33.14 6.73 -26.46
CA LEU A 581 -31.87 6.00 -26.29
C LEU A 581 -31.51 5.81 -24.82
N PHE A 582 -31.52 6.87 -24.02
CA PHE A 582 -31.18 6.82 -22.60
C PHE A 582 -32.20 6.01 -21.80
N GLN A 583 -33.46 5.99 -22.21
CA GLN A 583 -34.45 5.08 -21.63
C GLN A 583 -34.11 3.61 -21.91
N VAL A 584 -33.61 3.28 -23.10
CA VAL A 584 -33.12 1.93 -23.44
C VAL A 584 -31.87 1.59 -22.61
N CYS A 585 -30.90 2.51 -22.47
CA CYS A 585 -29.73 2.32 -21.61
C CYS A 585 -30.14 2.03 -20.16
N ARG A 586 -31.08 2.81 -19.63
CA ARG A 586 -31.60 2.64 -18.27
C ARG A 586 -32.24 1.26 -18.07
N ARG A 587 -33.03 0.77 -19.03
CA ARG A 587 -33.63 -0.58 -18.96
C ARG A 587 -32.58 -1.69 -18.98
N GLN A 588 -31.60 -1.60 -19.88
CA GLN A 588 -30.53 -2.59 -20.00
C GLN A 588 -29.65 -2.64 -18.73
N ALA A 589 -29.41 -1.50 -18.09
CA ALA A 589 -28.70 -1.44 -16.82
C ALA A 589 -29.44 -2.22 -15.72
N TYR A 590 -30.76 -2.11 -15.61
CA TYR A 590 -31.53 -2.87 -14.62
C TYR A 590 -31.66 -4.37 -14.96
N GLU A 591 -31.67 -4.74 -16.23
CA GLU A 591 -31.79 -6.14 -16.68
C GLU A 591 -30.45 -6.92 -16.61
N GLY A 592 -29.31 -6.24 -16.72
CA GLY A 592 -27.97 -6.85 -16.71
C GLY A 592 -27.41 -7.22 -15.32
N GLY A 593 -28.03 -6.75 -14.22
CA GLY A 593 -27.56 -6.96 -12.84
C GLY A 593 -27.76 -8.37 -12.26
N GLY A 594 -28.25 -9.34 -13.04
CA GLY A 594 -28.60 -10.68 -12.56
C GLY A 594 -27.45 -11.69 -12.49
N SER A 595 -26.27 -11.39 -13.03
CA SER A 595 -25.13 -12.30 -12.99
C SER A 595 -24.20 -11.93 -11.84
N LYS A 596 -24.32 -12.65 -10.71
CA LYS A 596 -23.35 -12.64 -9.61
C LYS A 596 -21.97 -13.01 -10.16
N ALA A 597 -21.17 -12.02 -10.51
CA ALA A 597 -19.75 -12.22 -10.73
C ALA A 597 -19.17 -12.76 -9.42
N GLN A 598 -18.69 -14.01 -9.44
CA GLN A 598 -17.88 -14.54 -8.35
C GLN A 598 -16.74 -13.55 -8.08
N PRO A 599 -16.39 -13.27 -6.81
CA PRO A 599 -15.23 -12.47 -6.49
C PRO A 599 -14.00 -13.18 -7.06
N SER A 600 -13.52 -12.71 -8.20
CA SER A 600 -12.31 -13.18 -8.83
C SER A 600 -11.14 -12.71 -7.98
N SER A 601 -10.51 -13.68 -7.30
CA SER A 601 -9.22 -13.62 -6.63
C SER A 601 -8.93 -12.33 -5.85
N GLU A 602 -9.00 -12.42 -4.53
CA GLU A 602 -8.17 -11.57 -3.65
C GLU A 602 -6.78 -11.47 -4.28
N LYS A 603 -6.42 -10.30 -4.81
CA LYS A 603 -5.03 -9.98 -5.09
C LYS A 603 -4.35 -10.08 -3.73
N LYS A 604 -3.63 -11.18 -3.51
CA LYS A 604 -2.69 -11.27 -2.38
C LYS A 604 -1.84 -10.01 -2.43
N THR A 605 -2.06 -9.08 -1.52
CA THR A 605 -1.21 -7.92 -1.30
C THR A 605 0.13 -8.49 -0.83
N GLY A 606 1.02 -8.74 -1.78
CA GLY A 606 2.34 -9.27 -1.50
C GLY A 606 3.13 -8.26 -0.67
N MET A 607 3.74 -8.71 0.43
CA MET A 607 4.71 -7.88 1.14
C MET A 607 5.99 -7.71 0.31
N ALA A 608 6.70 -6.60 0.52
CA ALA A 608 7.94 -6.35 -0.17
C ALA A 608 9.05 -7.29 0.33
N ARG A 609 9.72 -7.98 -0.60
CA ARG A 609 10.93 -8.78 -0.34
C ARG A 609 12.17 -8.18 -0.99
N SER A 610 11.99 -7.21 -1.89
CA SER A 610 13.05 -6.54 -2.65
C SER A 610 12.70 -5.06 -2.90
N SER A 611 13.67 -4.26 -3.37
CA SER A 611 13.40 -2.88 -3.78
C SER A 611 12.46 -2.79 -4.99
N GLU A 612 12.41 -3.83 -5.83
CA GLU A 612 11.50 -3.90 -6.99
C GLU A 612 10.05 -4.05 -6.52
N ASP A 613 9.82 -4.87 -5.50
CA ASP A 613 8.50 -5.02 -4.87
C ASP A 613 8.07 -3.72 -4.21
N VAL A 614 8.98 -3.02 -3.50
CA VAL A 614 8.71 -1.70 -2.92
C VAL A 614 8.18 -0.74 -3.99
N ARG A 615 8.86 -0.64 -5.14
CA ARG A 615 8.42 0.20 -6.25
C ARG A 615 7.06 -0.23 -6.79
N ALA A 616 6.85 -1.53 -6.99
CA ALA A 616 5.59 -2.06 -7.51
C ALA A 616 4.41 -1.75 -6.57
N LEU A 617 4.58 -1.95 -5.26
CA LEU A 617 3.56 -1.67 -4.25
C LEU A 617 3.23 -0.18 -4.17
N LEU A 618 4.23 0.70 -4.21
CA LEU A 618 4.00 2.15 -4.24
C LEU A 618 3.28 2.60 -5.51
N PHE A 619 3.63 2.01 -6.65
CA PHE A 619 2.97 2.28 -7.92
C PHE A 619 1.50 1.81 -7.89
N ASP A 620 1.24 0.62 -7.35
CA ASP A 620 -0.10 0.09 -7.14
C ASP A 620 -0.91 0.95 -6.14
N MET A 621 -0.28 1.51 -5.10
CA MET A 621 -0.94 2.45 -4.19
C MET A 621 -1.32 3.77 -4.87
N MET A 622 -0.41 4.34 -5.68
CA MET A 622 -0.73 5.54 -6.47
C MET A 622 -1.94 5.29 -7.40
N LEU A 623 -2.00 4.11 -8.03
CA LEU A 623 -3.15 3.71 -8.85
C LEU A 623 -4.40 3.43 -8.01
N GLY A 624 -4.22 2.83 -6.83
CA GLY A 624 -5.26 2.48 -5.87
C GLY A 624 -5.93 3.69 -5.22
N HIS A 625 -5.26 4.84 -5.13
CA HIS A 625 -5.86 6.11 -4.70
C HIS A 625 -6.97 6.61 -5.64
N ARG A 626 -6.97 6.20 -6.92
CA ARG A 626 -8.15 6.38 -7.80
C ARG A 626 -9.28 5.38 -7.51
N ALA A 627 -8.96 4.27 -6.84
CA ALA A 627 -9.81 3.08 -6.68
C ALA A 627 -10.27 2.84 -5.23
N VAL A 628 -10.31 3.86 -4.36
CA VAL A 628 -10.97 3.80 -3.02
C VAL A 628 -12.51 3.70 -3.14
N SER A 629 -12.99 3.11 -4.22
CA SER A 629 -14.32 2.56 -4.35
C SER A 629 -14.26 1.34 -5.27
N TYR A 630 -14.15 0.15 -4.66
CA TYR A 630 -14.26 -1.12 -5.36
C TYR A 630 -15.72 -1.41 -5.69
N THR A 631 -16.10 -1.08 -6.92
CA THR A 631 -16.89 -1.89 -7.87
C THR A 631 -16.93 -1.09 -9.17
N THR A 632 -15.84 -1.09 -9.95
CA THR A 632 -15.69 -0.19 -11.11
C THR A 632 -16.82 -0.30 -12.13
N VAL A 633 -17.36 -1.50 -12.34
CA VAL A 633 -18.49 -1.72 -13.25
C VAL A 633 -19.81 -1.24 -12.64
N GLU A 634 -20.09 -1.56 -11.38
CA GLU A 634 -21.32 -1.10 -10.70
C GLU A 634 -21.32 0.42 -10.52
N MET A 635 -20.17 1.03 -10.18
CA MET A 635 -20.02 2.48 -10.09
C MET A 635 -20.15 3.20 -11.43
N GLU A 636 -19.55 2.68 -12.52
CA GLU A 636 -19.72 3.30 -13.84
C GLU A 636 -21.18 3.25 -14.28
N GLN A 637 -21.88 2.16 -13.97
CA GLN A 637 -23.28 1.96 -14.26
C GLN A 637 -24.18 2.86 -13.40
N GLU A 638 -23.92 2.95 -12.09
CA GLU A 638 -24.60 3.90 -11.19
C GLU A 638 -24.36 5.35 -11.58
N ARG A 639 -23.13 5.70 -11.99
CA ARG A 639 -22.79 7.03 -12.48
C ARG A 639 -23.53 7.33 -13.78
N LEU A 640 -23.57 6.38 -14.72
CA LEU A 640 -24.35 6.52 -15.95
C LEU A 640 -25.84 6.74 -15.65
N LEU A 641 -26.42 5.97 -14.73
CA LEU A 641 -27.82 6.12 -14.32
C LEU A 641 -28.08 7.51 -13.72
N ARG A 642 -27.19 7.99 -12.84
CA ARG A 642 -27.29 9.34 -12.26
C ARG A 642 -27.27 10.44 -13.32
N GLU A 643 -26.37 10.35 -14.30
CA GLU A 643 -26.30 11.34 -15.38
C GLU A 643 -27.55 11.28 -16.28
N ILE A 644 -28.08 10.08 -16.55
CA ILE A 644 -29.33 9.90 -17.31
C ILE A 644 -30.51 10.56 -16.58
N ASP A 645 -30.63 10.36 -15.28
CA ASP A 645 -31.70 10.96 -14.49
C ASP A 645 -31.55 12.50 -14.41
N SER A 646 -30.32 13.01 -14.34
CA SER A 646 -30.03 14.45 -14.45
C SER A 646 -30.49 15.04 -15.78
N PHE A 647 -30.20 14.36 -16.89
CA PHE A 647 -30.66 14.75 -18.22
C PHE A 647 -32.19 14.84 -18.30
N PHE A 648 -32.91 13.84 -17.78
CA PHE A 648 -34.38 13.84 -17.78
C PHE A 648 -34.96 14.95 -16.91
N PHE A 649 -34.35 15.23 -15.75
CA PHE A 649 -34.75 16.34 -14.89
C PHE A 649 -34.60 17.68 -15.63
N GLN A 650 -33.45 17.90 -16.26
CA GLN A 650 -33.20 19.11 -17.05
C GLN A 650 -34.18 19.26 -18.21
N GLU A 651 -34.47 18.19 -18.94
CA GLU A 651 -35.46 18.19 -20.03
C GLU A 651 -36.85 18.59 -19.53
N SER A 652 -37.29 18.03 -18.39
CA SER A 652 -38.59 18.36 -17.80
C SER A 652 -38.69 19.83 -17.40
N SER A 653 -37.65 20.38 -16.78
CA SER A 653 -37.60 21.80 -16.38
C SER A 653 -37.68 22.76 -17.59
N LEU A 654 -37.04 22.39 -18.71
CA LEU A 654 -37.08 23.17 -19.95
C LEU A 654 -38.44 23.10 -20.66
N ARG A 655 -39.20 22.02 -20.46
CA ARG A 655 -40.59 21.90 -20.95
C ARG A 655 -41.57 22.72 -20.11
N GLU A 656 -41.33 22.87 -18.80
CA GLU A 656 -42.17 23.68 -17.92
C GLU A 656 -41.94 25.20 -18.07
N GLN A 657 -40.77 25.61 -18.56
CA GLN A 657 -40.42 27.01 -18.82
C GLN A 657 -40.83 27.54 -20.21
N ARG A 658 -41.31 26.66 -21.12
CA ARG A 658 -41.83 27.01 -22.44
C ARG A 658 -43.35 26.97 -22.44
#